data_AF-A0A177EXX4-F1
#
_entry.id   AF-A0A177EXX4-F1
#
_cell.length_a   1.000
_cell.length_b   1.000
_cell.length_c   1.000
_cell.angle_alpha   90.00
_cell.angle_beta   90.00
_cell.angle_gamma   90.00
#
_symmetry.space_group_name_H-M   'P 1'
#
loop_
_entity.id
_entity.type
_entity.pdbx_description
1 polymer ?
#
loop_
_entity_poly.entity_id
_entity_poly.type
_entity_poly.pdbx_seq_one_letter_code
_entity_poly.pdbx_strand_id
1 'polypeptide(L)'
;MSELDTISLLIPPEPSSKPHDLQAQIQQIIAQKGHFRHVTQSSLLAEIQGEATAPDAVQVDREDEPQAEDDTPQKRQERVWKRRDEMLERINYAQNEVLCALDFVSFLISRQSIPAQHSMSPALQQAVPVGTLASRVLKDRPIPPSTKRRLAAVSQGWRAEGFHSASQKLAAASGRLQTEAEREAEYWHQIADLNSRGWSVSRLPRDRKAIGVHFGFSESAPQFRDRGFALLRQGSDGSVVLDRQVGLKKRKRLGVYVVRDGIKTGAFDLQTTEPSGTTELDQSLNDYRNAIFEEELFYEICREARLVANQGITTRSQSVEVNVGGEYHLLLVSSSEEEDVTSPNAADNLTAQFVAISLRLLLIAAHEQNLIRRSQKPPPMTLKARPIPEYALLRPILAHLRHRAEAATFWDRCRALLGAFKRADLPISVSMEASNATVFQSLQMEPPNTMLAGLMVPVKTSFKIHLTAQRKLQIGLATFLGPALFGSRYEISSIDFGLATIASSHHETRDEALSFIRHILLLDLVAHSETLALEVQAATRSELDKSKQTEWAVSQPHDGELSLYDAQEAIEKLQISVQHESICVKLSPLQKTAAVLSDEIGNATDNESLARLKWEIGSLLQKCKYLSRGIKLSQLSRHSLFTQAHPSIAKEFADQMVHLYLAYFESVFRILHIPSFWIEYEKYWSAPTEADTITQLKIQLVAAIGTVVTQDATKTTGTYSTACQWLYAAQDWLAGPMKKNRISIGSLQIQCLLILARQALSVGGDVVWISMGTVVRTAMQMGLHRDPKHFKSIGILESEVRRRLWATLLELDIQSALDAGVPPTLSVHDFDTEPPSNINDKDIDEQTEALQEHPATTATDSSLQRFLLQALRPRLEVARRMNGLVPAVSETSYKEFCTLTTTIISACRACSSHIPRTSSLDAASFHHHLADLLLRRFILHLHRPLASRARSNPLYYFSRKMSLDAAMAILIPVPKNPEFARLVLVGAGMFKNRMIHASLAVASELLTDVEEQSPLEYPTPSREPSAYRKMLTDALQEALRQSTERIRLGETNVKLRMKLSMALRQTEVAAGETSSSMQQLAQAAKESLEFSYAIIQERATAEGVDIEAGGRSGMYEDVDLDDFDPEHFSLDPNFSLDDLFFLPTDLDVNGVARLPQM
;
A
#
# COMPACT_ATOMS: atom_id res chain seq x y z
N MET A 1 -95.10 -36.19 20.42
CA MET A 1 -94.39 -37.36 19.88
C MET A 1 -93.06 -36.84 19.37
N SER A 2 -92.02 -36.82 20.21
CA SER A 2 -91.12 -37.94 20.56
C SER A 2 -90.19 -38.27 19.41
N GLU A 3 -88.92 -37.91 19.55
CA GLU A 3 -87.84 -38.86 19.23
C GLU A 3 -86.61 -38.51 20.08
N LEU A 4 -86.29 -39.50 20.91
CA LEU A 4 -85.16 -39.67 21.81
C LEU A 4 -84.01 -40.34 21.03
N ASP A 5 -82.83 -40.33 21.67
CA ASP A 5 -81.76 -41.32 21.55
C ASP A 5 -80.84 -41.28 20.31
N THR A 6 -79.68 -40.66 20.47
CA THR A 6 -78.38 -41.34 20.22
C THR A 6 -77.22 -40.52 20.80
N ILE A 7 -76.64 -41.00 21.89
CA ILE A 7 -75.30 -40.60 22.36
C ILE A 7 -74.33 -41.66 21.84
N SER A 8 -73.50 -41.33 20.86
CA SER A 8 -72.40 -42.17 20.40
C SER A 8 -71.13 -41.81 21.18
N LEU A 9 -70.82 -42.58 22.23
CA LEU A 9 -69.51 -42.58 22.90
C LEU A 9 -68.49 -43.27 21.98
N LEU A 10 -67.64 -42.48 21.33
CA LEU A 10 -66.46 -42.99 20.62
C LEU A 10 -65.40 -43.40 21.65
N ILE A 11 -65.21 -44.71 21.79
CA ILE A 11 -64.05 -45.32 22.43
C ILE A 11 -62.80 -44.82 21.68
N PRO A 12 -61.76 -44.30 22.36
CA PRO A 12 -60.56 -43.84 21.68
C PRO A 12 -59.85 -45.03 21.03
N PRO A 13 -59.37 -44.92 19.78
CA PRO A 13 -58.58 -45.98 19.16
C PRO A 13 -57.24 -46.11 19.89
N GLU A 14 -56.71 -47.34 19.92
CA GLU A 14 -55.36 -47.65 20.40
C GLU A 14 -54.30 -46.69 19.82
N PRO A 15 -53.22 -46.39 20.58
CA PRO A 15 -52.25 -45.37 20.21
C PRO A 15 -51.48 -45.78 18.95
N SER A 16 -51.92 -45.27 17.80
CA SER A 16 -51.15 -45.37 16.57
C SER A 16 -49.85 -44.57 16.76
N SER A 17 -48.72 -45.24 16.59
CA SER A 17 -47.36 -44.70 16.58
C SER A 17 -47.12 -43.76 15.39
N LYS A 18 -47.81 -42.62 15.35
CA LYS A 18 -47.46 -41.53 14.43
C LYS A 18 -46.39 -40.67 15.11
N PRO A 19 -45.28 -40.34 14.41
CA PRO A 19 -44.25 -39.48 14.98
C PRO A 19 -44.91 -38.15 15.36
N HIS A 20 -44.76 -37.76 16.63
CA HIS A 20 -45.27 -36.49 17.13
C HIS A 20 -44.72 -35.35 16.28
N ASP A 21 -45.61 -34.46 15.82
CA ASP A 21 -45.25 -33.30 15.03
C ASP A 21 -44.32 -32.40 15.87
N LEU A 22 -43.04 -32.39 15.50
CA LEU A 22 -41.98 -31.66 16.18
C LEU A 22 -42.35 -30.18 16.34
N GLN A 23 -43.12 -29.63 15.40
CA GLN A 23 -43.52 -28.22 15.41
C GLN A 23 -44.52 -27.92 16.53
N ALA A 24 -45.44 -28.84 16.83
CA ALA A 24 -46.36 -28.71 17.95
C ALA A 24 -45.63 -28.80 19.30
N GLN A 25 -44.64 -29.71 19.41
CA GLN A 25 -43.81 -29.81 20.62
C GLN A 25 -42.94 -28.58 20.84
N ILE A 26 -42.34 -28.03 19.77
CA ILE A 26 -41.57 -26.78 19.83
C ILE A 26 -42.45 -25.63 20.33
N GLN A 27 -43.67 -25.49 19.81
CA GLN A 27 -44.60 -24.46 20.28
C GLN A 27 -45.02 -24.67 21.74
N GLN A 28 -45.25 -25.91 22.14
CA GLN A 28 -45.61 -26.25 23.52
C GLN A 28 -44.45 -25.95 24.49
N ILE A 29 -43.21 -26.30 24.13
CA ILE A 29 -42.02 -26.01 24.94
C ILE A 29 -41.81 -24.50 25.03
N ILE A 30 -41.99 -23.75 23.94
CA ILE A 30 -41.89 -22.29 23.96
C ILE A 30 -42.96 -21.67 24.86
N ALA A 31 -44.19 -22.19 24.83
CA ALA A 31 -45.29 -21.72 25.67
C ALA A 31 -45.08 -22.02 27.16
N GLN A 32 -44.45 -23.16 27.50
CA GLN A 32 -44.26 -23.59 28.88
C GLN A 32 -42.94 -23.12 29.52
N LYS A 33 -41.86 -23.05 28.74
CA LYS A 33 -40.49 -22.84 29.22
C LYS A 33 -39.82 -21.60 28.60
N GLY A 34 -40.52 -20.87 27.74
CA GLY A 34 -39.97 -19.70 27.04
C GLY A 34 -39.00 -20.09 25.92
N HIS A 35 -38.14 -19.16 25.50
CA HIS A 35 -37.24 -19.40 24.38
C HIS A 35 -36.25 -20.55 24.70
N PHE A 36 -36.09 -21.50 23.76
CA PHE A 36 -35.16 -22.65 23.86
C PHE A 36 -33.75 -22.35 24.39
N ARG A 37 -33.25 -21.11 24.23
CA ARG A 37 -31.94 -20.69 24.76
C ARG A 37 -31.85 -20.79 26.29
N HIS A 38 -32.98 -20.70 26.99
CA HIS A 38 -33.05 -20.79 28.46
C HIS A 38 -33.23 -22.22 28.96
N VAL A 39 -33.46 -23.19 28.07
CA VAL A 39 -33.62 -24.61 28.39
C VAL A 39 -32.25 -25.28 28.30
N THR A 40 -31.45 -25.19 29.35
CA THR A 40 -30.15 -25.87 29.44
C THR A 40 -30.29 -27.26 30.06
N GLN A 41 -29.37 -28.16 29.71
CA GLN A 41 -29.32 -29.51 30.29
C GLN A 41 -29.19 -29.46 31.83
N SER A 42 -28.45 -28.49 32.38
CA SER A 42 -28.34 -28.28 33.82
C SER A 42 -29.66 -27.84 34.47
N SER A 43 -30.42 -26.95 33.83
CA SER A 43 -31.75 -26.53 34.30
C SER A 43 -32.76 -27.68 34.28
N LEU A 44 -32.73 -28.52 33.23
CA LEU A 44 -33.60 -29.70 33.13
C LEU A 44 -33.21 -30.80 34.11
N LEU A 45 -31.91 -31.01 34.33
CA LEU A 45 -31.43 -31.99 35.31
C LEU A 45 -31.79 -31.59 36.75
N ALA A 46 -31.71 -30.29 37.09
CA ALA A 46 -32.18 -29.77 38.37
C ALA A 46 -33.70 -29.99 38.57
N GLU A 47 -34.49 -29.84 37.49
CA GLU A 47 -35.93 -30.10 37.51
C GLU A 47 -36.28 -31.59 37.65
N ILE A 48 -35.53 -32.47 36.98
CA ILE A 48 -35.70 -33.94 37.03
C ILE A 48 -35.28 -34.50 38.40
N GLN A 49 -34.28 -33.90 39.06
CA GLN A 49 -33.78 -34.33 40.36
C GLN A 49 -34.68 -33.89 41.54
N GLY A 50 -35.75 -33.14 41.28
CA GLY A 50 -36.68 -32.69 42.32
C GLY A 50 -36.11 -31.65 43.28
N GLU A 51 -34.93 -31.08 42.99
CA GLU A 51 -34.31 -29.99 43.75
C GLU A 51 -34.78 -28.59 43.31
N ALA A 52 -35.91 -28.52 42.61
CA ALA A 52 -36.64 -27.27 42.46
C ALA A 52 -37.60 -27.12 43.65
N THR A 53 -37.11 -26.55 44.76
CA THR A 53 -37.95 -25.61 45.51
C THR A 53 -38.58 -24.69 44.48
N ALA A 54 -39.92 -24.62 44.48
CA ALA A 54 -40.65 -23.59 43.75
C ALA A 54 -39.86 -22.28 43.91
N PRO A 55 -39.52 -21.56 42.83
CA PRO A 55 -38.92 -20.25 43.00
C PRO A 55 -39.89 -19.49 43.89
N ASP A 56 -39.40 -19.05 45.05
CA ASP A 56 -40.17 -18.28 46.00
C ASP A 56 -40.97 -17.26 45.20
N ALA A 57 -42.28 -17.46 45.26
CA ALA A 57 -43.21 -16.38 45.09
C ALA A 57 -42.85 -15.41 46.20
N VAL A 58 -41.90 -14.52 45.92
CA VAL A 58 -41.84 -13.23 46.56
C VAL A 58 -43.23 -12.67 46.34
N GLN A 59 -44.05 -12.72 47.39
CA GLN A 59 -45.11 -11.77 47.63
C GLN A 59 -44.44 -10.40 47.64
N VAL A 60 -44.20 -9.85 46.45
CA VAL A 60 -44.30 -8.42 46.26
C VAL A 60 -45.80 -8.20 46.21
N ASP A 61 -46.29 -7.45 47.18
CA ASP A 61 -47.67 -7.02 47.27
C ASP A 61 -48.19 -6.65 45.88
N ARG A 62 -49.29 -7.30 45.51
CA ARG A 62 -50.10 -6.92 44.36
C ARG A 62 -50.78 -5.59 44.69
N GLU A 63 -50.04 -4.51 44.52
CA GLU A 63 -50.60 -3.19 44.25
C GLU A 63 -49.96 -2.68 42.95
N ASP A 64 -50.74 -2.78 41.87
CA ASP A 64 -50.71 -1.90 40.69
C ASP A 64 -49.35 -1.45 40.12
N GLU A 65 -48.40 -2.36 39.87
CA GLU A 65 -47.38 -2.11 38.83
C GLU A 65 -47.81 -2.75 37.50
N PRO A 66 -48.08 -1.96 36.44
CA PRO A 66 -48.31 -2.51 35.12
C PRO A 66 -47.01 -3.19 34.69
N GLN A 67 -47.04 -4.51 34.49
CA GLN A 67 -45.99 -5.25 33.81
C GLN A 67 -45.58 -4.45 32.57
N ALA A 68 -44.39 -3.86 32.60
CA ALA A 68 -43.79 -3.23 31.45
C ALA A 68 -43.54 -4.36 30.44
N GLU A 69 -44.54 -4.60 29.58
CA GLU A 69 -44.39 -5.41 28.38
C GLU A 69 -43.10 -4.96 27.70
N ASP A 70 -42.16 -5.89 27.60
CA ASP A 70 -40.85 -5.73 26.98
C ASP A 70 -41.03 -5.17 25.56
N ASP A 71 -41.06 -3.83 25.46
CA ASP A 71 -41.45 -3.05 24.28
C ASP A 71 -40.27 -2.96 23.32
N THR A 72 -39.76 -4.13 22.95
CA THR A 72 -38.74 -4.25 21.91
C THR A 72 -39.25 -3.58 20.62
N PRO A 73 -38.39 -2.87 19.88
CA PRO A 73 -38.78 -2.18 18.66
C PRO A 73 -39.52 -3.07 17.65
N GLN A 74 -39.17 -4.36 17.65
CA GLN A 74 -39.80 -5.40 16.83
C GLN A 74 -41.26 -5.65 17.24
N LYS A 75 -41.55 -5.89 18.52
CA LYS A 75 -42.93 -6.06 19.01
C LYS A 75 -43.77 -4.80 18.81
N ARG A 76 -43.18 -3.61 18.97
CA ARG A 76 -43.86 -2.35 18.66
C ARG A 76 -44.24 -2.26 17.18
N GLN A 77 -43.32 -2.64 16.29
CA GLN A 77 -43.54 -2.66 14.85
C GLN A 77 -44.59 -3.70 14.43
N GLU A 78 -44.56 -4.89 15.01
CA GLU A 78 -45.58 -5.94 14.81
C GLU A 78 -46.97 -5.47 15.23
N ARG A 79 -47.09 -4.78 16.38
CA ARG A 79 -48.36 -4.20 16.81
C ARG A 79 -48.89 -3.16 15.82
N VAL A 80 -48.02 -2.29 15.31
CA VAL A 80 -48.40 -1.29 14.31
C VAL A 80 -48.84 -1.96 13.01
N TRP A 81 -48.14 -3.00 12.54
CA TRP A 81 -48.53 -3.74 11.35
C TRP A 81 -49.86 -4.47 11.53
N LYS A 82 -50.07 -5.14 12.66
CA LYS A 82 -51.36 -5.78 12.97
C LYS A 82 -52.51 -4.78 12.94
N ARG A 83 -52.33 -3.60 13.55
CA ARG A 83 -53.34 -2.53 13.54
C ARG A 83 -53.57 -1.95 12.15
N ARG A 84 -52.52 -1.87 11.31
CA ARG A 84 -52.64 -1.45 9.91
C ARG A 84 -53.45 -2.45 9.10
N ASP A 85 -53.21 -3.74 9.27
CA ASP A 85 -53.94 -4.79 8.56
C ASP A 85 -55.42 -4.81 8.96
N GLU A 86 -55.73 -4.71 10.26
CA GLU A 86 -57.11 -4.56 10.76
C GLU A 86 -57.82 -3.34 10.15
N MET A 87 -57.09 -2.22 9.97
CA MET A 87 -57.63 -1.02 9.34
C MET A 87 -57.89 -1.22 7.84
N LEU A 88 -56.95 -1.83 7.12
CA LEU A 88 -57.08 -2.09 5.68
C LEU A 88 -58.24 -3.06 5.39
N GLU A 89 -58.41 -4.10 6.21
CA GLU A 89 -59.53 -5.02 6.10
C GLU A 89 -60.88 -4.30 6.20
N ARG A 90 -61.04 -3.43 7.21
CA ARG A 90 -62.27 -2.64 7.40
C ARG A 90 -62.51 -1.64 6.27
N ILE A 91 -61.46 -1.01 5.76
CA ILE A 91 -61.56 -0.07 4.62
C ILE A 91 -61.96 -0.82 3.34
N ASN A 92 -61.33 -1.97 3.06
CA ASN A 92 -61.66 -2.78 1.89
C ASN A 92 -63.10 -3.31 1.95
N TYR A 93 -63.55 -3.73 3.14
CA TYR A 93 -64.95 -4.12 3.34
C TYR A 93 -65.91 -2.97 3.02
N ALA A 94 -65.67 -1.78 3.57
CA ALA A 94 -66.49 -0.60 3.29
C ALA A 94 -66.44 -0.19 1.81
N GLN A 95 -65.27 -0.26 1.17
CA GLN A 95 -65.12 0.03 -0.25
C GLN A 95 -65.93 -0.94 -1.11
N ASN A 96 -65.93 -2.24 -0.78
CA ASN A 96 -66.70 -3.24 -1.49
C ASN A 96 -68.22 -2.96 -1.41
N GLU A 97 -68.73 -2.63 -0.22
CA GLU A 97 -70.14 -2.23 -0.04
C GLU A 97 -70.52 -1.00 -0.88
N VAL A 98 -69.63 0.00 -0.92
CA VAL A 98 -69.84 1.20 -1.76
C VAL A 98 -69.80 0.86 -3.25
N LEU A 99 -68.92 -0.03 -3.69
CA LEU A 99 -68.86 -0.48 -5.08
C LEU A 99 -70.10 -1.29 -5.46
N CYS A 100 -70.64 -2.12 -4.57
CA CYS A 100 -71.92 -2.80 -4.79
C CYS A 100 -73.09 -1.81 -4.92
N ALA A 101 -73.12 -0.76 -4.08
CA ALA A 101 -74.11 0.30 -4.19
C ALA A 101 -73.96 1.10 -5.50
N LEU A 102 -72.73 1.39 -5.91
CA LEU A 102 -72.42 2.04 -7.18
C LEU A 102 -72.86 1.20 -8.38
N ASP A 103 -72.61 -0.11 -8.35
CA ASP A 103 -73.06 -1.05 -9.37
C ASP A 103 -74.59 -1.09 -9.46
N PHE A 104 -75.28 -1.12 -8.32
CA PHE A 104 -76.75 -1.10 -8.28
C PHE A 104 -77.32 0.18 -8.90
N VAL A 105 -76.80 1.35 -8.52
CA VAL A 105 -77.26 2.64 -9.06
C VAL A 105 -76.93 2.74 -10.54
N SER A 106 -75.70 2.43 -10.94
CA SER A 106 -75.23 2.45 -12.33
C SER A 106 -76.08 1.53 -13.21
N PHE A 107 -76.44 0.35 -12.72
CA PHE A 107 -77.29 -0.60 -13.42
C PHE A 107 -78.73 -0.09 -13.59
N LEU A 108 -79.31 0.57 -12.58
CA LEU A 108 -80.64 1.18 -12.66
C LEU A 108 -80.72 2.28 -13.73
N ILE A 109 -79.70 3.15 -13.82
CA ILE A 109 -79.68 4.29 -14.76
C ILE A 109 -79.07 3.95 -16.12
N SER A 110 -78.48 2.76 -16.28
CA SER A 110 -77.81 2.28 -17.50
C SER A 110 -78.69 2.33 -18.76
N ARG A 111 -80.03 2.26 -18.57
CA ARG A 111 -81.02 2.38 -19.65
C ARG A 111 -81.12 3.78 -20.25
N GLN A 112 -80.83 4.82 -19.45
CA GLN A 112 -81.04 6.22 -19.81
C GLN A 112 -79.73 6.98 -20.04
N SER A 113 -78.61 6.49 -19.49
CA SER A 113 -77.32 7.18 -19.51
C SER A 113 -76.18 6.22 -19.86
N ILE A 114 -75.47 6.53 -20.95
CA ILE A 114 -74.30 5.77 -21.43
C ILE A 114 -73.11 5.86 -20.44
N PRO A 115 -72.78 7.02 -19.83
CA PRO A 115 -71.71 7.11 -18.81
C PRO A 115 -71.86 6.15 -17.63
N ALA A 116 -73.11 5.83 -17.25
CA ALA A 116 -73.36 4.88 -16.17
C ALA A 116 -72.95 3.45 -16.53
N GLN A 117 -72.96 3.10 -17.82
CA GLN A 117 -72.52 1.78 -18.27
C GLN A 117 -71.03 1.59 -17.98
N HIS A 118 -70.21 2.63 -18.18
CA HIS A 118 -68.78 2.61 -17.88
C HIS A 118 -68.46 2.55 -16.38
N SER A 119 -69.40 2.94 -15.51
CA SER A 119 -69.22 2.93 -14.05
C SER A 119 -69.62 1.60 -13.40
N MET A 120 -70.19 0.66 -14.17
CA MET A 120 -70.52 -0.69 -13.70
C MET A 120 -69.30 -1.61 -13.73
N SER A 121 -69.23 -2.53 -12.78
CA SER A 121 -68.21 -3.58 -12.78
C SER A 121 -68.30 -4.49 -14.02
N PRO A 122 -67.16 -4.93 -14.58
CA PRO A 122 -67.15 -5.83 -15.74
C PRO A 122 -67.88 -7.16 -15.51
N ALA A 123 -67.85 -7.67 -14.27
CA ALA A 123 -68.54 -8.89 -13.90
C ALA A 123 -70.06 -8.76 -14.03
N LEU A 124 -70.63 -7.61 -13.63
CA LEU A 124 -72.06 -7.35 -13.76
C LEU A 124 -72.47 -7.13 -15.23
N GLN A 125 -71.65 -6.41 -16.01
CA GLN A 125 -71.90 -6.18 -17.44
C GLN A 125 -71.95 -7.48 -18.26
N GLN A 126 -71.13 -8.48 -17.90
CA GLN A 126 -71.12 -9.77 -18.57
C GLN A 126 -72.27 -10.68 -18.12
N ALA A 127 -72.69 -10.58 -16.85
CA ALA A 127 -73.72 -11.43 -16.28
C ALA A 127 -75.14 -11.04 -16.70
N VAL A 128 -75.42 -9.74 -16.86
CA VAL A 128 -76.78 -9.25 -17.13
C VAL A 128 -76.80 -8.13 -18.19
N PRO A 129 -77.72 -8.16 -19.18
CA PRO A 129 -77.86 -7.08 -20.15
C PRO A 129 -78.18 -5.73 -19.51
N VAL A 130 -77.61 -4.66 -20.06
CA VAL A 130 -77.85 -3.28 -19.61
C VAL A 130 -79.32 -2.88 -19.72
N GLY A 131 -79.82 -2.12 -18.75
CA GLY A 131 -81.19 -1.60 -18.72
C GLY A 131 -82.29 -2.59 -18.30
N THR A 132 -81.93 -3.69 -17.63
CA THR A 132 -82.88 -4.70 -17.13
C THR A 132 -83.69 -4.21 -15.92
N LEU A 133 -83.12 -3.38 -15.04
CA LEU A 133 -83.85 -2.81 -13.91
C LEU A 133 -84.74 -1.64 -14.35
N ALA A 134 -85.94 -1.59 -13.78
CA ALA A 134 -86.87 -0.47 -13.92
C ALA A 134 -87.25 0.07 -12.55
N SER A 135 -87.27 1.40 -12.40
CA SER A 135 -87.78 2.04 -11.19
C SER A 135 -89.30 2.20 -11.29
N ARG A 136 -90.04 1.71 -10.30
CA ARG A 136 -91.46 2.00 -10.12
C ARG A 136 -91.64 2.72 -8.79
N VAL A 137 -92.21 3.93 -8.83
CA VAL A 137 -92.54 4.67 -7.61
C VAL A 137 -93.73 3.99 -6.95
N LEU A 138 -93.46 3.27 -5.85
CA LEU A 138 -94.49 2.78 -4.95
C LEU A 138 -94.90 3.94 -4.03
N LYS A 139 -96.21 4.16 -3.81
CA LYS A 139 -96.65 5.07 -2.76
C LYS A 139 -96.27 4.44 -1.42
N ASP A 140 -95.32 5.03 -0.71
CA ASP A 140 -94.88 4.54 0.59
C ASP A 140 -96.09 4.39 1.52
N ARG A 141 -96.17 3.25 2.21
CA ARG A 141 -97.09 3.13 3.35
C ARG A 141 -96.62 4.14 4.40
N PRO A 142 -97.49 5.05 4.89
CA PRO A 142 -97.09 6.01 5.91
C PRO A 142 -96.56 5.24 7.12
N ILE A 143 -95.28 5.45 7.43
CA ILE A 143 -94.63 4.84 8.60
C ILE A 143 -95.48 5.24 9.82
N PRO A 144 -95.94 4.27 10.64
CA PRO A 144 -96.73 4.59 11.82
C PRO A 144 -96.01 5.63 12.69
N PRO A 145 -96.71 6.64 13.23
CA PRO A 145 -96.09 7.72 14.00
C PRO A 145 -95.33 7.21 15.24
N SER A 146 -95.73 6.06 15.78
CA SER A 146 -95.02 5.34 16.84
C SER A 146 -93.63 4.88 16.42
N THR A 147 -93.49 4.29 15.21
CA THR A 147 -92.21 3.83 14.66
C THR A 147 -91.28 5.00 14.35
N LYS A 148 -91.81 6.12 13.83
CA LYS A 148 -91.01 7.34 13.57
C LYS A 148 -90.45 7.94 14.87
N ARG A 149 -91.25 7.97 15.94
CA ARG A 149 -90.78 8.40 17.28
C ARG A 149 -89.71 7.46 17.83
N ARG A 150 -89.89 6.14 17.69
CA ARG A 150 -88.88 5.14 18.12
C ARG A 150 -87.56 5.31 17.36
N LEU A 151 -87.59 5.45 16.03
CA LEU A 151 -86.39 5.69 15.22
C LEU A 151 -85.68 6.99 15.60
N ALA A 152 -86.42 8.08 15.84
CA ALA A 152 -85.85 9.34 16.30
C ALA A 152 -85.18 9.20 17.67
N ALA A 153 -85.84 8.54 18.63
CA ALA A 153 -85.28 8.28 19.96
C ALA A 153 -84.03 7.39 19.91
N VAL A 154 -84.04 6.34 19.08
CA VAL A 154 -82.85 5.49 18.86
C VAL A 154 -81.72 6.32 18.26
N SER A 155 -81.98 7.13 17.23
CA SER A 155 -80.95 7.98 16.62
C SER A 155 -80.34 8.99 17.60
N GLN A 156 -81.16 9.53 18.51
CA GLN A 156 -80.71 10.45 19.55
C GLN A 156 -79.88 9.72 20.62
N GLY A 157 -80.28 8.49 21.01
CA GLY A 157 -79.51 7.63 21.91
C GLY A 157 -78.15 7.26 21.35
N TRP A 158 -78.08 6.81 20.09
CA TRP A 158 -76.81 6.47 19.41
C TRP A 158 -75.86 7.67 19.30
N ARG A 159 -76.38 8.88 19.04
CA ARG A 159 -75.56 10.10 19.04
C ARG A 159 -75.04 10.44 20.45
N ALA A 160 -75.90 10.35 21.46
CA ALA A 160 -75.51 10.62 22.84
C ALA A 160 -74.44 9.64 23.33
N GLU A 161 -74.60 8.35 23.04
CA GLU A 161 -73.60 7.32 23.33
C GLU A 161 -72.29 7.57 22.57
N GLY A 162 -72.36 7.95 21.29
CA GLY A 162 -71.21 8.34 20.49
C GLY A 162 -70.43 9.51 21.11
N PHE A 163 -71.13 10.57 21.54
CA PHE A 163 -70.51 11.71 22.23
C PHE A 163 -69.92 11.32 23.58
N HIS A 164 -70.59 10.46 24.34
CA HIS A 164 -70.09 9.97 25.62
C HIS A 164 -68.80 9.16 25.45
N SER A 165 -68.77 8.21 24.52
CA SER A 165 -67.58 7.43 24.18
C SER A 165 -66.43 8.32 23.69
N ALA A 166 -66.71 9.34 22.88
CA ALA A 166 -65.69 10.31 22.45
C ALA A 166 -65.12 11.11 23.64
N SER A 167 -65.99 11.61 24.53
CA SER A 167 -65.59 12.33 25.74
C SER A 167 -64.71 11.49 26.66
N GLN A 168 -65.09 10.24 26.94
CA GLN A 168 -64.29 9.32 27.75
C GLN A 168 -62.90 9.05 27.13
N LYS A 169 -62.83 8.81 25.82
CA LYS A 169 -61.56 8.57 25.11
C LYS A 169 -60.65 9.80 25.15
N LEU A 170 -61.21 11.00 25.00
CA LEU A 170 -60.47 12.26 25.10
C LEU A 170 -59.97 12.50 26.53
N ALA A 171 -60.78 12.23 27.56
CA ALA A 171 -60.37 12.34 28.96
C ALA A 171 -59.21 11.37 29.29
N ALA A 172 -59.33 10.11 28.88
CA ALA A 172 -58.27 9.11 29.05
C ALA A 172 -56.99 9.48 28.28
N ALA A 173 -57.10 10.08 27.09
CA ALA A 173 -55.96 10.60 26.35
C ALA A 173 -55.30 11.78 27.08
N SER A 174 -56.09 12.69 27.65
CA SER A 174 -55.59 13.82 28.43
C SER A 174 -54.76 13.38 29.63
N GLY A 175 -55.23 12.39 30.39
CA GLY A 175 -54.48 11.85 31.54
C GLY A 175 -53.11 11.27 31.14
N ARG A 176 -53.07 10.50 30.05
CA ARG A 176 -51.80 9.96 29.51
C ARG A 176 -50.86 11.05 29.01
N LEU A 177 -51.39 12.10 28.40
CA LEU A 177 -50.57 13.22 27.92
C LEU A 177 -49.99 14.04 29.09
N GLN A 178 -50.73 14.18 30.19
CA GLN A 178 -50.25 14.85 31.38
C GLN A 178 -49.06 14.13 32.01
N THR A 179 -49.15 12.81 32.21
CA THR A 179 -48.04 12.02 32.75
C THR A 179 -46.79 12.09 31.87
N GLU A 180 -46.97 12.16 30.55
CA GLU A 180 -45.86 12.29 29.62
C GLU A 180 -45.23 13.70 29.66
N ALA A 181 -46.05 14.73 29.84
CA ALA A 181 -45.57 16.11 30.00
C ALA A 181 -44.76 16.29 31.29
N GLU A 182 -45.15 15.62 32.39
CA GLU A 182 -44.40 15.62 33.66
C GLU A 182 -43.03 14.94 33.50
N ARG A 183 -42.98 13.78 32.83
CA ARG A 183 -41.71 13.12 32.48
C ARG A 183 -40.83 13.99 31.60
N GLU A 184 -41.42 14.69 30.63
CA GLU A 184 -40.69 15.60 29.74
C GLU A 184 -40.12 16.80 30.51
N ALA A 185 -40.85 17.34 31.49
CA ALA A 185 -40.37 18.42 32.34
C ALA A 185 -39.10 18.01 33.14
N GLU A 186 -39.09 16.82 33.74
CA GLU A 186 -37.93 16.30 34.47
C GLU A 186 -36.72 16.11 33.55
N TYR A 187 -36.95 15.54 32.36
CA TYR A 187 -35.91 15.37 31.34
C TYR A 187 -35.27 16.70 30.94
N TRP A 188 -36.07 17.74 30.68
CA TRP A 188 -35.55 19.07 30.32
C TRP A 188 -34.85 19.77 31.50
N HIS A 189 -35.30 19.53 32.74
CA HIS A 189 -34.64 20.05 33.93
C HIS A 189 -33.21 19.50 34.06
N GLN A 190 -33.03 18.19 33.91
CA GLN A 190 -31.70 17.56 33.97
C GLN A 190 -30.79 17.99 32.80
N ILE A 191 -31.33 18.24 31.61
CA ILE A 191 -30.55 18.80 30.48
C ILE A 191 -30.11 20.24 30.77
N ALA A 192 -30.97 21.05 31.38
CA ALA A 192 -30.62 22.42 31.76
C ALA A 192 -29.50 22.43 32.81
N ASP A 193 -29.56 21.53 33.79
CA ASP A 193 -28.51 21.33 34.80
C ASP A 193 -27.17 20.94 34.15
N LEU A 194 -27.15 19.98 33.22
CA LEU A 194 -25.95 19.61 32.46
C LEU A 194 -25.31 20.79 31.71
N ASN A 195 -26.12 21.59 31.03
CA ASN A 195 -25.63 22.77 30.30
C ASN A 195 -25.10 23.84 31.26
N SER A 196 -25.72 24.00 32.44
CA SER A 196 -25.26 24.94 33.47
C SER A 196 -23.88 24.56 34.06
N ARG A 197 -23.56 23.27 34.08
CA ARG A 197 -22.27 22.71 34.51
C ARG A 197 -21.18 22.80 33.42
N GLY A 198 -21.51 23.28 32.23
CA GLY A 198 -20.57 23.56 31.14
C GLY A 198 -20.46 22.48 30.05
N TRP A 199 -21.32 21.46 30.06
CA TRP A 199 -21.37 20.48 28.97
C TRP A 199 -22.09 21.05 27.74
N SER A 200 -21.48 20.90 26.56
CA SER A 200 -22.10 21.35 25.31
C SER A 200 -23.16 20.37 24.84
N VAL A 201 -24.39 20.85 24.70
CA VAL A 201 -25.54 20.06 24.21
C VAL A 201 -25.92 20.52 22.81
N SER A 202 -26.12 19.58 21.88
CA SER A 202 -26.55 19.90 20.51
C SER A 202 -27.53 18.89 19.93
N ARG A 203 -28.30 19.32 18.93
CA ARG A 203 -29.20 18.44 18.16
C ARG A 203 -28.45 17.71 17.05
N LEU A 204 -28.88 16.50 16.72
CA LEU A 204 -28.27 15.72 15.65
C LEU A 204 -28.64 16.30 14.27
N PRO A 205 -27.70 16.47 13.31
CA PRO A 205 -28.00 17.05 11.99
C PRO A 205 -29.05 16.27 11.18
N ARG A 206 -29.10 14.94 11.35
CA ARG A 206 -30.02 14.04 10.64
C ARG A 206 -31.35 13.84 11.37
N ASP A 207 -31.38 14.05 12.68
CA ASP A 207 -32.59 13.93 13.49
C ASP A 207 -32.74 15.16 14.39
N ARG A 208 -33.63 16.07 13.98
CA ARG A 208 -33.87 17.34 14.68
C ARG A 208 -34.49 17.15 16.07
N LYS A 209 -35.05 15.98 16.37
CA LYS A 209 -35.68 15.68 17.66
C LYS A 209 -34.69 15.07 18.66
N ALA A 210 -33.62 14.46 18.16
CA ALA A 210 -32.56 13.87 18.96
C ALA A 210 -31.63 14.95 19.54
N ILE A 211 -31.39 14.88 20.85
CA ILE A 211 -30.48 15.76 21.58
C ILE A 211 -29.35 14.91 22.15
N GLY A 212 -28.13 15.39 22.06
CA GLY A 212 -26.98 14.73 22.67
C GLY A 212 -26.01 15.70 23.29
N VAL A 213 -25.12 15.15 24.12
CA VAL A 213 -24.07 15.86 24.83
C VAL A 213 -22.72 15.57 24.16
N HIS A 214 -21.93 16.62 23.96
CA HIS A 214 -20.54 16.52 23.54
C HIS A 214 -19.66 16.42 24.78
N PHE A 215 -18.97 15.29 24.91
CA PHE A 215 -18.00 15.05 25.98
C PHE A 215 -16.57 14.87 25.46
N GLY A 216 -16.38 14.58 24.17
CA GLY A 216 -15.05 14.52 23.55
C GLY A 216 -14.50 15.90 23.20
N PHE A 217 -13.18 15.97 22.98
CA PHE A 217 -12.53 17.23 22.63
C PHE A 217 -12.77 17.58 21.17
N SER A 218 -13.09 18.85 20.91
CA SER A 218 -13.31 19.35 19.55
C SER A 218 -12.02 19.31 18.73
N GLU A 219 -10.89 19.45 19.42
CA GLU A 219 -9.52 19.53 18.92
C GLU A 219 -8.93 18.16 18.58
N SER A 220 -9.55 17.07 19.03
CA SER A 220 -9.13 15.70 18.74
C SER A 220 -9.13 15.38 17.24
N ALA A 221 -8.42 14.31 16.87
CA ALA A 221 -8.46 13.78 15.51
C ALA A 221 -9.92 13.44 15.11
N PRO A 222 -10.30 13.59 13.81
CA PRO A 222 -11.70 13.48 13.37
C PRO A 222 -12.41 12.20 13.82
N GLN A 223 -11.69 11.08 13.79
CA GLN A 223 -12.21 9.76 14.18
C GLN A 223 -12.58 9.63 15.67
N PHE A 224 -11.95 10.42 16.55
CA PHE A 224 -12.25 10.44 17.98
C PHE A 224 -13.23 11.57 18.34
N ARG A 225 -13.12 12.72 17.67
CA ARG A 225 -14.09 13.81 17.79
C ARG A 225 -15.51 13.35 17.48
N ASP A 226 -15.68 12.59 16.38
CA ASP A 226 -17.00 12.11 15.96
C ASP A 226 -17.58 11.04 16.91
N ARG A 227 -16.74 10.43 17.76
CA ARG A 227 -17.13 9.50 18.84
C ARG A 227 -17.44 10.20 20.17
N GLY A 228 -17.08 11.47 20.31
CA GLY A 228 -17.26 12.28 21.51
C GLY A 228 -18.68 12.80 21.73
N PHE A 229 -19.70 12.19 21.11
CA PHE A 229 -21.09 12.60 21.18
C PHE A 229 -21.96 11.43 21.66
N ALA A 230 -22.73 11.65 22.72
CA ALA A 230 -23.68 10.67 23.26
C ALA A 230 -25.11 11.20 23.16
N LEU A 231 -26.02 10.35 22.68
CA LEU A 231 -27.45 10.68 22.63
C LEU A 231 -28.04 10.62 24.04
N LEU A 232 -28.80 11.65 24.41
CA LEU A 232 -29.57 11.67 25.64
C LEU A 232 -30.96 11.09 25.35
N ARG A 233 -31.33 10.05 26.09
CA ARG A 233 -32.66 9.44 26.03
C ARG A 233 -33.38 9.68 27.34
N GLN A 234 -34.70 9.79 27.25
CA GLN A 234 -35.57 9.84 28.41
C GLN A 234 -35.78 8.42 28.96
N GLY A 235 -35.52 8.23 30.25
CA GLY A 235 -35.84 7.03 31.01
C GLY A 235 -37.34 6.90 31.29
N SER A 236 -37.75 5.76 31.84
CA SER A 236 -39.16 5.49 32.18
C SER A 236 -39.72 6.40 33.27
N ASP A 237 -38.83 6.96 34.10
CA ASP A 237 -39.08 7.89 35.19
C ASP A 237 -38.89 9.37 34.79
N GLY A 238 -38.50 9.66 33.54
CA GLY A 238 -38.15 11.00 33.09
C GLY A 238 -36.68 11.39 33.28
N SER A 239 -35.84 10.52 33.88
CA SER A 239 -34.41 10.77 34.01
C SER A 239 -33.67 10.75 32.67
N VAL A 240 -32.51 11.39 32.61
CA VAL A 240 -31.64 11.40 31.43
C VAL A 240 -30.71 10.19 31.46
N VAL A 241 -30.84 9.33 30.45
CA VAL A 241 -30.00 8.14 30.26
C VAL A 241 -29.18 8.29 28.98
N LEU A 242 -27.88 7.98 29.06
CA LEU A 242 -27.00 7.96 27.90
C LEU A 242 -27.25 6.73 27.03
N ASP A 243 -27.52 6.92 25.75
CA ASP A 243 -27.69 5.82 24.79
C ASP A 243 -26.38 5.06 24.61
N ARG A 244 -26.41 3.75 24.92
CA ARG A 244 -25.24 2.86 25.03
C ARG A 244 -24.63 2.45 23.68
N GLN A 245 -24.86 3.22 22.62
CA GLN A 245 -24.36 2.96 21.28
C GLN A 245 -23.08 3.74 21.05
N VAL A 246 -21.93 3.15 21.40
CA VAL A 246 -20.62 3.19 20.69
C VAL A 246 -19.57 2.64 21.66
N GLY A 247 -19.12 1.40 21.44
CA GLY A 247 -17.74 0.90 21.71
C GLY A 247 -17.12 0.93 23.12
N LEU A 248 -17.54 1.79 24.05
CA LEU A 248 -16.86 2.11 25.30
C LEU A 248 -17.21 1.16 26.45
N LYS A 249 -17.54 -0.11 26.16
CA LYS A 249 -17.88 -1.10 27.20
C LYS A 249 -16.67 -1.52 28.05
N LYS A 250 -15.44 -1.24 27.61
CA LYS A 250 -14.22 -1.53 28.36
C LYS A 250 -13.32 -0.29 28.37
N ARG A 251 -13.08 0.26 29.55
CA ARG A 251 -12.20 1.41 29.80
C ARG A 251 -10.79 1.00 29.36
N LYS A 252 -10.26 1.57 28.29
CA LYS A 252 -8.86 1.36 27.89
C LYS A 252 -8.02 2.48 28.46
N ARG A 253 -6.89 2.12 29.07
CA ARG A 253 -5.92 3.06 29.64
C ARG A 253 -4.53 2.73 29.09
N LEU A 254 -3.68 3.75 28.98
CA LEU A 254 -2.28 3.56 28.63
C LEU A 254 -1.47 3.17 29.87
N GLY A 255 -1.03 1.91 29.93
CA GLY A 255 -0.02 1.43 30.86
C GLY A 255 1.38 1.73 30.32
N VAL A 256 2.26 2.25 31.19
CA VAL A 256 3.67 2.54 30.86
C VAL A 256 4.55 1.74 31.81
N TYR A 257 5.35 0.84 31.24
CA TYR A 257 6.22 -0.07 31.98
C TYR A 257 7.68 0.08 31.54
N VAL A 258 8.60 -0.03 32.51
CA VAL A 258 10.04 -0.18 32.28
C VAL A 258 10.40 -1.65 32.48
N VAL A 259 11.12 -2.23 31.52
CA VAL A 259 11.48 -3.65 31.51
C VAL A 259 12.99 -3.81 31.41
N ARG A 260 13.57 -4.59 32.33
CA ARG A 260 15.00 -4.97 32.39
C ARG A 260 15.09 -6.49 32.34
N ASP A 261 15.90 -7.04 31.44
CA ASP A 261 16.09 -8.49 31.27
C ASP A 261 14.78 -9.31 31.17
N GLY A 262 13.75 -8.72 30.56
CA GLY A 262 12.42 -9.34 30.41
C GLY A 262 11.51 -9.26 31.65
N ILE A 263 11.93 -8.60 32.73
CA ILE A 263 11.17 -8.40 33.96
C ILE A 263 10.69 -6.95 34.05
N LYS A 264 9.41 -6.73 34.36
CA LYS A 264 8.85 -5.40 34.59
C LYS A 264 9.34 -4.85 35.93
N THR A 265 10.16 -3.80 35.88
CA THR A 265 10.76 -3.19 37.07
C THR A 265 10.12 -1.86 37.48
N GLY A 266 9.43 -1.17 36.56
CA GLY A 266 8.72 0.07 36.89
C GLY A 266 7.37 0.18 36.19
N ALA A 267 6.40 0.82 36.85
CA ALA A 267 5.09 1.11 36.28
C ALA A 267 4.56 2.49 36.69
N PHE A 268 3.71 3.05 35.83
CA PHE A 268 2.92 4.23 36.14
C PHE A 268 1.49 3.83 36.54
N ASP A 269 1.07 4.30 37.71
CA ASP A 269 -0.31 4.20 38.19
C ASP A 269 -0.98 5.59 38.21
N LEU A 270 -2.15 5.70 37.57
CA LEU A 270 -2.90 6.95 37.48
C LEU A 270 -3.94 6.99 38.61
N GLN A 271 -3.58 7.58 39.74
CA GLN A 271 -4.54 7.87 40.81
C GLN A 271 -5.53 8.94 40.35
N THR A 272 -6.77 8.55 40.10
CA THR A 272 -7.85 9.47 39.76
C THR A 272 -8.43 10.01 41.06
N THR A 273 -8.19 11.29 41.38
CA THR A 273 -8.85 11.95 42.51
C THR A 273 -10.29 12.24 42.13
N GLU A 274 -11.24 11.55 42.78
CA GLU A 274 -12.66 11.80 42.57
C GLU A 274 -13.04 13.18 43.14
N PRO A 275 -13.57 14.11 42.33
CA PRO A 275 -14.09 15.37 42.84
C PRO A 275 -15.36 15.11 43.65
N SER A 276 -15.32 15.42 44.95
CA SER A 276 -16.44 15.30 45.87
C SER A 276 -17.62 16.19 45.41
N GLY A 277 -18.79 15.59 45.14
CA GLY A 277 -20.04 16.32 44.84
C GLY A 277 -20.57 16.21 43.40
N THR A 278 -20.10 15.26 42.59
CA THR A 278 -20.55 15.03 41.20
C THR A 278 -21.75 14.09 41.12
N THR A 279 -22.68 14.32 40.17
CA THR A 279 -23.77 13.37 39.87
C THR A 279 -23.24 12.14 39.15
N GLU A 280 -23.93 10.99 39.26
CA GLU A 280 -23.54 9.75 38.55
C GLU A 280 -23.37 9.94 37.03
N LEU A 281 -24.15 10.86 36.46
CA LEU A 281 -24.08 11.22 35.05
C LEU A 281 -22.78 11.98 34.71
N ASP A 282 -22.36 12.93 35.55
CA ASP A 282 -21.10 13.67 35.36
C ASP A 282 -19.87 12.77 35.52
N GLN A 283 -19.92 11.83 36.46
CA GLN A 283 -18.88 10.82 36.62
C GLN A 283 -18.76 9.95 35.36
N SER A 284 -19.91 9.50 34.84
CA SER A 284 -19.97 8.74 33.59
C SER A 284 -19.42 9.55 32.40
N LEU A 285 -19.78 10.83 32.26
CA LEU A 285 -19.29 11.69 31.18
C LEU A 285 -17.78 11.94 31.26
N ASN A 286 -17.24 12.19 32.47
CA ASN A 286 -15.81 12.35 32.67
C ASN A 286 -15.04 11.06 32.37
N ASP A 287 -15.58 9.90 32.77
CA ASP A 287 -15.01 8.60 32.45
C ASP A 287 -14.96 8.36 30.93
N TYR A 288 -16.05 8.66 30.22
CA TYR A 288 -16.07 8.53 28.77
C TYR A 288 -15.11 9.49 28.09
N ARG A 289 -15.00 10.73 28.58
CA ARG A 289 -14.02 11.70 28.08
C ARG A 289 -12.59 11.21 28.26
N ASN A 290 -12.26 10.71 29.45
CA ASN A 290 -10.93 10.20 29.76
C ASN A 290 -10.61 8.94 28.95
N ALA A 291 -11.58 8.05 28.74
CA ALA A 291 -11.39 6.86 27.91
C ALA A 291 -11.12 7.21 26.43
N ILE A 292 -11.86 8.17 25.86
CA ILE A 292 -11.59 8.63 24.48
C ILE A 292 -10.20 9.28 24.38
N PHE A 293 -9.81 10.07 25.38
CA PHE A 293 -8.49 10.69 25.43
C PHE A 293 -7.36 9.65 25.44
N GLU A 294 -7.48 8.60 26.25
CA GLU A 294 -6.50 7.51 26.33
C GLU A 294 -6.46 6.66 25.04
N GLU A 295 -7.61 6.42 24.40
CA GLU A 295 -7.65 5.76 23.08
C GLU A 295 -7.00 6.61 21.99
N GLU A 296 -7.23 7.93 21.98
CA GLU A 296 -6.58 8.86 21.06
C GLU A 296 -5.07 8.88 21.29
N LEU A 297 -4.65 8.95 22.56
CA LEU A 297 -3.23 8.94 22.94
C LEU A 297 -2.51 7.70 22.41
N PHE A 298 -3.05 6.51 22.67
CA PHE A 298 -2.43 5.27 22.18
C PHE A 298 -2.43 5.19 20.64
N TYR A 299 -3.49 5.68 19.99
CA TYR A 299 -3.56 5.72 18.54
C TYR A 299 -2.49 6.62 17.92
N GLU A 300 -2.32 7.83 18.43
CA GLU A 300 -1.31 8.77 17.93
C GLU A 300 0.11 8.29 18.26
N ILE A 301 0.32 7.64 19.41
CA ILE A 301 1.57 6.93 19.72
C ILE A 301 1.87 5.86 18.67
N CYS A 302 0.90 5.00 18.33
CA CYS A 302 1.08 3.97 17.30
C CYS A 302 1.31 4.57 15.90
N ARG A 303 0.68 5.72 15.60
CA ARG A 303 0.86 6.43 14.34
C ARG A 303 2.27 6.98 14.23
N GLU A 304 2.80 7.63 15.26
CA GLU A 304 4.18 8.11 15.27
C GLU A 304 5.19 6.95 15.31
N ALA A 305 4.96 5.92 16.13
CA ALA A 305 5.83 4.75 16.25
C ALA A 305 6.09 4.05 14.90
N ARG A 306 5.09 4.05 14.00
CA ARG A 306 5.25 3.54 12.63
C ARG A 306 6.15 4.42 11.76
N LEU A 307 6.15 5.74 11.98
CA LEU A 307 7.01 6.67 11.25
C LEU A 307 8.46 6.59 11.73
N VAL A 308 8.70 6.30 13.01
CA VAL A 308 10.04 6.18 13.62
C VAL A 308 10.46 4.73 13.89
N ALA A 309 9.92 3.76 13.14
CA ALA A 309 10.23 2.34 13.33
C ALA A 309 11.72 2.00 13.15
N ASN A 310 12.43 2.77 12.30
CA ASN A 310 13.88 2.70 12.11
C ASN A 310 14.69 3.00 13.38
N GLN A 311 14.06 3.59 14.40
CA GLN A 311 14.70 3.91 15.68
C GLN A 311 14.54 2.78 16.70
N GLY A 312 14.40 1.50 16.32
CA GLY A 312 14.30 0.40 17.28
C GLY A 312 13.01 0.42 18.11
N ILE A 313 11.91 0.89 17.49
CA ILE A 313 10.57 0.86 18.06
C ILE A 313 9.80 -0.25 17.36
N THR A 314 9.23 -1.18 18.11
CA THR A 314 8.37 -2.23 17.57
C THR A 314 6.93 -2.00 17.99
N THR A 315 6.01 -2.14 17.03
CA THR A 315 4.58 -1.95 17.27
C THR A 315 3.87 -3.30 17.15
N ARG A 316 3.07 -3.64 18.15
CA ARG A 316 2.15 -4.78 18.17
C ARG A 316 0.72 -4.24 18.27
N SER A 317 -0.28 -5.10 18.09
CA SER A 317 -1.70 -4.69 18.05
C SER A 317 -2.19 -3.94 19.30
N GLN A 318 -1.60 -4.22 20.47
CA GLN A 318 -1.98 -3.63 21.77
C GLN A 318 -0.79 -3.10 22.57
N SER A 319 0.43 -3.14 22.03
CA SER A 319 1.60 -2.63 22.72
C SER A 319 2.63 -1.99 21.78
N VAL A 320 3.39 -1.03 22.30
CA VAL A 320 4.53 -0.40 21.64
C VAL A 320 5.75 -0.59 22.52
N GLU A 321 6.75 -1.26 21.99
CA GLU A 321 8.01 -1.55 22.68
C GLU A 321 9.10 -0.65 22.11
N VAL A 322 9.79 0.09 22.99
CA VAL A 322 10.76 1.11 22.60
C VAL A 322 12.11 0.81 23.23
N ASN A 323 13.12 0.58 22.38
CA ASN A 323 14.50 0.42 22.82
C ASN A 323 15.15 1.79 23.03
N VAL A 324 15.52 2.09 24.28
CA VAL A 324 16.08 3.38 24.69
C VAL A 324 17.61 3.41 24.62
N GLY A 325 18.27 2.26 24.39
CA GLY A 325 19.73 2.13 24.42
C GLY A 325 20.24 2.02 25.85
N GLY A 326 20.75 0.84 26.21
CA GLY A 326 21.11 0.44 27.59
C GLY A 326 20.43 -0.86 28.02
N GLU A 327 20.58 -1.27 29.28
CA GLU A 327 20.05 -2.53 29.84
C GLU A 327 18.51 -2.57 30.02
N TYR A 328 17.74 -1.62 29.46
CA TYR A 328 16.28 -1.56 29.63
C TYR A 328 15.53 -1.08 28.38
N HIS A 329 14.29 -1.52 28.23
CA HIS A 329 13.35 -1.07 27.20
C HIS A 329 12.02 -0.61 27.83
N LEU A 330 11.29 0.24 27.11
CA LEU A 330 9.97 0.73 27.54
C LEU A 330 8.87 -0.06 26.85
N LEU A 331 7.83 -0.41 27.60
CA LEU A 331 6.65 -1.10 27.10
C LEU A 331 5.40 -0.25 27.37
N LEU A 332 4.75 0.22 26.31
CA LEU A 332 3.50 0.97 26.35
C LEU A 332 2.35 0.04 25.97
N VAL A 333 1.37 -0.18 26.84
CA VAL A 333 0.29 -1.15 26.63
C VAL A 333 -1.07 -0.47 26.72
N SER A 334 -1.96 -0.77 25.77
CA SER A 334 -3.37 -0.39 25.89
C SER A 334 -4.15 -1.55 26.50
N SER A 335 -4.44 -1.46 27.80
CA SER A 335 -5.15 -2.50 28.56
C SER A 335 -6.36 -1.92 29.30
N SER A 336 -7.29 -2.80 29.66
CA SER A 336 -8.42 -2.50 30.56
C SER A 336 -8.19 -2.96 31.99
N GLU A 337 -7.17 -3.80 32.21
CA GLU A 337 -6.79 -4.36 33.51
C GLU A 337 -5.38 -3.87 33.87
N GLU A 338 -5.18 -3.54 35.14
CA GLU A 338 -3.86 -3.19 35.68
C GLU A 338 -3.00 -4.46 35.76
N GLU A 339 -1.85 -4.46 35.08
CA GLU A 339 -0.89 -5.56 35.15
C GLU A 339 0.05 -5.36 36.34
N ASP A 340 0.15 -6.37 37.21
CA ASP A 340 1.03 -6.37 38.39
C ASP A 340 2.52 -6.28 38.02
N VAL A 341 3.27 -5.49 38.78
CA VAL A 341 4.74 -5.35 38.65
C VAL A 341 5.43 -6.35 39.59
N THR A 342 6.27 -7.21 39.02
CA THR A 342 6.92 -8.30 39.76
C THR A 342 8.09 -7.86 40.65
N SER A 343 8.79 -6.76 40.32
CA SER A 343 9.92 -6.27 41.12
C SER A 343 10.10 -4.74 41.03
N PRO A 344 9.45 -3.93 41.89
CA PRO A 344 9.42 -2.48 41.75
C PRO A 344 10.76 -1.82 42.09
N ASN A 345 11.27 -0.99 41.17
CA ASN A 345 12.44 -0.12 41.35
C ASN A 345 11.99 1.35 41.35
N ALA A 346 12.34 2.09 42.40
CA ALA A 346 11.94 3.49 42.58
C ALA A 346 12.43 4.40 41.43
N ALA A 347 13.62 4.17 40.89
CA ALA A 347 14.16 4.97 39.78
C ALA A 347 13.45 4.68 38.44
N ASP A 348 13.06 3.42 38.22
CA ASP A 348 12.31 3.02 37.02
C ASP A 348 10.84 3.50 37.10
N ASN A 349 10.25 3.54 38.30
CA ASN A 349 8.92 4.15 38.52
C ASN A 349 8.90 5.64 38.17
N LEU A 350 9.92 6.41 38.58
CA LEU A 350 10.05 7.82 38.20
C LEU A 350 10.19 7.99 36.68
N THR A 351 10.88 7.06 36.02
CA THR A 351 11.02 7.06 34.55
C THR A 351 9.69 6.75 33.87
N ALA A 352 8.94 5.75 34.35
CA ALA A 352 7.61 5.41 33.85
C ALA A 352 6.63 6.59 34.05
N GLN A 353 6.65 7.22 35.21
CA GLN A 353 5.85 8.40 35.53
C GLN A 353 6.18 9.59 34.61
N PHE A 354 7.46 9.86 34.39
CA PHE A 354 7.90 10.90 33.46
C PHE A 354 7.36 10.68 32.05
N VAL A 355 7.50 9.46 31.52
CA VAL A 355 7.02 9.10 30.17
C VAL A 355 5.50 9.25 30.10
N ALA A 356 4.78 8.72 31.09
CA ALA A 356 3.32 8.73 31.12
C ALA A 356 2.73 10.15 31.21
N ILE A 357 3.31 11.03 32.03
CA ILE A 357 2.87 12.42 32.16
C ILE A 357 3.25 13.21 30.90
N SER A 358 4.47 13.05 30.39
CA SER A 358 4.95 13.75 29.20
C SER A 358 4.09 13.43 27.97
N LEU A 359 3.72 12.17 27.76
CA LEU A 359 2.85 11.75 26.65
C LEU A 359 1.49 12.46 26.68
N ARG A 360 0.89 12.57 27.87
CA ARG A 360 -0.41 13.25 28.06
C ARG A 360 -0.30 14.75 27.84
N LEU A 361 0.74 15.38 28.39
CA LEU A 361 1.00 16.81 28.19
C LEU A 361 1.26 17.16 26.72
N LEU A 362 2.02 16.32 26.01
CA LEU A 362 2.30 16.51 24.59
C LEU A 362 1.04 16.38 23.72
N LEU A 363 0.12 15.47 24.05
CA LEU A 363 -1.17 15.38 23.37
C LEU A 363 -2.04 16.62 23.65
N ILE A 364 -2.07 17.12 24.89
CA ILE A 364 -2.78 18.37 25.23
C ILE A 364 -2.21 19.55 24.43
N ALA A 365 -0.89 19.68 24.35
CA ALA A 365 -0.28 20.72 23.52
C ALA A 365 -0.58 20.55 22.02
N ALA A 366 -0.67 19.31 21.53
CA ALA A 366 -1.09 19.06 20.15
C ALA A 366 -2.54 19.52 19.90
N HIS A 367 -3.44 19.32 20.88
CA HIS A 367 -4.81 19.85 20.85
C HIS A 367 -4.83 21.39 20.87
N GLU A 368 -4.03 22.04 21.70
CA GLU A 368 -3.89 23.51 21.70
C GLU A 368 -3.38 24.03 20.36
N GLN A 369 -2.39 23.36 19.76
CA GLN A 369 -1.90 23.70 18.42
C GLN A 369 -2.97 23.51 17.35
N ASN A 370 -3.84 22.49 17.45
CA ASN A 370 -4.99 22.34 16.56
C ASN A 370 -5.97 23.51 16.73
N LEU A 371 -6.24 23.94 17.96
CA LEU A 371 -7.12 25.07 18.26
C LEU A 371 -6.56 26.37 17.65
N ILE A 372 -5.27 26.64 17.86
CA ILE A 372 -4.58 27.80 17.27
C ILE A 372 -4.69 27.74 15.74
N ARG A 373 -4.40 26.60 15.11
CA ARG A 373 -4.53 26.44 13.66
C ARG A 373 -5.96 26.63 13.14
N ARG A 374 -6.99 26.31 13.92
CA ARG A 374 -8.40 26.56 13.57
C ARG A 374 -8.80 28.03 13.73
N SER A 375 -8.23 28.74 14.70
CA SER A 375 -8.44 30.18 14.90
C SER A 375 -7.76 31.05 13.82
N GLN A 376 -6.72 30.51 13.17
CA GLN A 376 -6.03 31.19 12.08
C GLN A 376 -6.89 31.22 10.81
N LYS A 377 -6.75 32.28 10.02
CA LYS A 377 -7.45 32.41 8.74
C LYS A 377 -7.08 31.23 7.84
N PRO A 378 -8.06 30.53 7.22
CA PRO A 378 -7.76 29.38 6.39
C PRO A 378 -6.89 29.81 5.20
N PRO A 379 -5.82 29.08 4.88
CA PRO A 379 -5.06 29.33 3.66
C PRO A 379 -5.96 29.12 2.42
N PRO A 380 -5.62 29.75 1.28
CA PRO A 380 -6.43 29.71 0.06
C PRO A 380 -6.79 28.27 -0.33
N MET A 381 -8.02 28.08 -0.81
CA MET A 381 -8.53 26.75 -1.18
C MET A 381 -7.67 26.18 -2.32
N THR A 382 -6.97 25.09 -2.04
CA THR A 382 -6.22 24.33 -3.05
C THR A 382 -6.92 23.00 -3.31
N LEU A 383 -6.71 22.43 -4.49
CA LEU A 383 -7.23 21.10 -4.86
C LEU A 383 -6.48 19.95 -4.15
N LYS A 384 -5.40 20.24 -3.42
CA LYS A 384 -4.65 19.24 -2.65
C LYS A 384 -5.30 19.05 -1.28
N ALA A 385 -5.55 17.80 -0.90
CA ALA A 385 -5.98 17.47 0.45
C ALA A 385 -4.93 17.96 1.46
N ARG A 386 -5.37 18.61 2.54
CA ARG A 386 -4.46 19.05 3.59
C ARG A 386 -3.90 17.81 4.30
N PRO A 387 -2.57 17.69 4.47
CA PRO A 387 -2.00 16.59 5.23
C PRO A 387 -2.52 16.65 6.68
N ILE A 388 -2.82 15.49 7.25
CA ILE A 388 -3.18 15.38 8.66
C ILE A 388 -1.92 15.69 9.48
N PRO A 389 -1.96 16.64 10.42
CA PRO A 389 -0.79 16.98 11.23
C PRO A 389 -0.24 15.73 11.92
N GLU A 390 1.08 15.64 11.99
CA GLU A 390 1.79 14.60 12.71
C GLU A 390 2.12 15.13 14.10
N TYR A 391 1.77 14.38 15.14
CA TYR A 391 2.12 14.74 16.51
C TYR A 391 3.47 14.13 16.87
N ALA A 392 4.32 14.93 17.51
CA ALA A 392 5.60 14.49 18.04
C ALA A 392 5.42 14.17 19.53
N LEU A 393 4.94 12.98 19.84
CA LEU A 393 4.69 12.49 21.20
C LEU A 393 5.89 11.69 21.72
N LEU A 394 6.37 10.71 20.94
CA LEU A 394 7.48 9.82 21.28
C LEU A 394 8.85 10.46 21.05
N ARG A 395 9.06 11.16 19.93
CA ARG A 395 10.37 11.74 19.58
C ARG A 395 10.95 12.67 20.66
N PRO A 396 10.20 13.61 21.26
CA PRO A 396 10.74 14.48 22.31
C PRO A 396 11.20 13.69 23.53
N ILE A 397 10.39 12.71 23.97
CA ILE A 397 10.68 11.87 25.13
C ILE A 397 11.91 10.99 24.86
N LEU A 398 11.98 10.38 23.68
CA LEU A 398 13.10 9.55 23.29
C LEU A 398 14.40 10.33 23.16
N ALA A 399 14.34 11.58 22.73
CA ALA A 399 15.52 12.43 22.65
C ALA A 399 16.12 12.62 24.05
N HIS A 400 15.29 12.87 25.06
CA HIS A 400 15.72 13.03 26.44
C HIS A 400 16.29 11.74 27.04
N LEU A 401 15.59 10.62 26.85
CA LEU A 401 16.02 9.33 27.41
C LEU A 401 17.31 8.81 26.76
N ARG A 402 17.42 8.88 25.43
CA ARG A 402 18.64 8.48 24.70
C ARG A 402 19.81 9.40 24.98
N HIS A 403 19.57 10.71 25.05
CA HIS A 403 20.61 11.66 25.41
C HIS A 403 21.22 11.33 26.76
N ARG A 404 20.38 11.02 27.76
CA ARG A 404 20.85 10.64 29.09
C ARG A 404 21.69 9.35 29.05
N ALA A 405 21.25 8.33 28.32
CA ALA A 405 21.98 7.07 28.19
C ALA A 405 23.33 7.27 27.46
N GLU A 406 23.34 8.02 26.35
CA GLU A 406 24.55 8.31 25.59
C GLU A 406 25.51 9.24 26.34
N ALA A 407 25.00 10.25 27.06
CA ALA A 407 25.83 11.11 27.89
C ALA A 407 26.51 10.33 29.01
N ALA A 408 25.80 9.42 29.67
CA ALA A 408 26.35 8.58 30.72
C ALA A 408 27.42 7.60 30.18
N THR A 409 27.12 6.89 29.09
CA THR A 409 28.06 5.92 28.49
C THR A 409 29.29 6.61 27.89
N PHE A 410 29.13 7.76 27.23
CA PHE A 410 30.24 8.56 26.73
C PHE A 410 31.11 9.07 27.88
N TRP A 411 30.49 9.55 28.96
CA TRP A 411 31.20 9.97 30.17
C TRP A 411 32.02 8.83 30.79
N ASP A 412 31.47 7.63 30.89
CA ASP A 412 32.18 6.45 31.39
C ASP A 412 33.39 6.07 30.52
N ARG A 413 33.23 6.09 29.19
CA ARG A 413 34.32 5.81 28.25
C ARG A 413 35.43 6.87 28.28
N CYS A 414 35.06 8.15 28.38
CA CYS A 414 36.03 9.24 28.55
C CYS A 414 36.82 9.08 29.87
N ARG A 415 36.16 8.66 30.96
CA ARG A 415 36.84 8.34 32.22
C ARG A 415 37.80 7.16 32.09
N ALA A 416 37.43 6.11 31.35
CA ALA A 416 38.29 4.97 31.08
C ALA A 416 39.56 5.38 30.32
N LEU A 417 39.41 6.12 29.22
CA LEU A 417 40.53 6.63 28.39
C LEU A 417 41.54 7.44 29.22
N LEU A 418 41.05 8.28 30.14
CA LEU A 418 41.87 9.13 31.00
C LEU A 418 42.47 8.39 32.20
N GLY A 419 42.03 7.17 32.48
CA GLY A 419 42.58 6.32 33.53
C GLY A 419 44.05 5.96 33.31
N ALA A 420 44.51 5.89 32.05
CA ALA A 420 45.93 5.68 31.73
C ALA A 420 46.81 6.88 32.12
N PHE A 421 46.31 8.11 31.91
CA PHE A 421 47.03 9.34 32.23
C PHE A 421 47.10 9.61 33.74
N LYS A 422 46.02 9.30 34.48
CA LYS A 422 46.02 9.36 35.94
C LYS A 422 46.99 8.36 36.57
N ARG A 423 47.13 7.17 35.99
CA ARG A 423 48.11 6.16 36.45
C ARG A 423 49.57 6.56 36.15
N ALA A 424 49.78 7.46 35.20
CA ALA A 424 51.08 8.01 34.84
C ALA A 424 51.41 9.34 35.56
N ASP A 425 50.65 9.71 36.60
CA ASP A 425 50.79 10.96 37.38
C ASP A 425 50.76 12.27 36.57
N LEU A 426 50.11 12.28 35.41
CA LEU A 426 49.92 13.49 34.59
C LEU A 426 48.72 14.33 35.07
N PRO A 427 48.81 15.68 35.10
CA PRO A 427 47.79 16.56 35.67
C PRO A 427 46.56 16.76 34.76
N ILE A 428 45.79 15.70 34.51
CA ILE A 428 44.58 15.73 33.68
C ILE A 428 43.32 15.50 34.55
N SER A 429 42.32 16.38 34.41
CA SER A 429 41.04 16.27 35.15
C SER A 429 39.84 16.50 34.24
N VAL A 430 38.65 16.02 34.63
CA VAL A 430 37.41 16.15 33.84
C VAL A 430 36.26 16.56 34.74
N SER A 431 35.44 17.49 34.26
CA SER A 431 34.17 17.88 34.87
C SER A 431 33.02 17.82 33.86
N MET A 432 31.81 17.53 34.36
CA MET A 432 30.57 17.54 33.57
C MET A 432 29.74 18.74 34.02
N GLU A 433 29.37 19.61 33.07
CA GLU A 433 28.46 20.72 33.32
C GLU A 433 27.13 20.43 32.60
N ALA A 434 26.09 20.11 33.38
CA ALA A 434 24.77 19.86 32.81
C ALA A 434 24.05 21.20 32.56
N SER A 435 23.87 21.61 31.31
CA SER A 435 23.23 22.91 31.03
C SER A 435 21.70 22.84 30.93
N ASN A 436 21.08 21.73 30.49
CA ASN A 436 19.61 21.69 30.26
C ASN A 436 18.89 20.42 30.80
N ALA A 437 19.57 19.55 31.55
CA ALA A 437 19.08 18.20 31.89
C ALA A 437 18.22 18.09 33.17
N THR A 438 17.76 19.20 33.76
CA THR A 438 17.04 19.20 35.05
C THR A 438 15.54 18.86 34.96
N VAL A 439 15.00 18.63 33.75
CA VAL A 439 13.57 18.35 33.52
C VAL A 439 13.06 17.12 34.31
N PHE A 440 13.92 16.14 34.58
CA PHE A 440 13.56 14.94 35.35
C PHE A 440 13.41 15.19 36.86
N GLN A 441 14.03 16.23 37.41
CA GLN A 441 13.93 16.58 38.83
C GLN A 441 12.83 17.61 39.11
N SER A 442 12.36 18.34 38.09
CA SER A 442 11.38 19.42 38.22
C SER A 442 9.91 19.00 38.11
N LEU A 443 9.63 17.68 38.03
CA LEU A 443 8.27 17.11 38.01
C LEU A 443 7.37 17.55 39.19
N GLN A 444 7.94 18.15 40.24
CA GLN A 444 7.23 18.58 41.45
C GLN A 444 6.98 20.10 41.56
N MET A 445 7.58 20.97 40.72
CA MET A 445 7.68 22.41 41.08
C MET A 445 7.39 23.43 39.96
N GLU A 446 7.20 23.04 38.70
CA GLU A 446 7.05 24.00 37.58
C GLU A 446 5.69 23.95 36.85
N PRO A 447 5.23 25.09 36.27
CA PRO A 447 3.99 25.13 35.50
C PRO A 447 4.08 24.26 34.21
N PRO A 448 2.97 23.66 33.74
CA PRO A 448 2.97 22.72 32.59
C PRO A 448 3.60 23.29 31.31
N ASN A 449 3.48 24.61 31.10
CA ASN A 449 3.97 25.29 29.89
C ASN A 449 5.49 25.41 29.84
N THR A 450 6.18 25.59 30.98
CA THR A 450 7.66 25.60 31.01
C THR A 450 8.22 24.20 30.81
N MET A 451 7.56 23.17 31.36
CA MET A 451 7.91 21.77 31.13
C MET A 451 7.76 21.38 29.65
N LEU A 452 6.67 21.81 29.00
CA LEU A 452 6.44 21.55 27.57
C LEU A 452 7.47 22.25 26.68
N ALA A 453 7.81 23.51 26.98
CA ALA A 453 8.83 24.25 26.25
C ALA A 453 10.21 23.56 26.37
N GLY A 454 10.55 23.02 27.54
CA GLY A 454 11.77 22.23 27.75
C GLY A 454 11.80 20.93 26.94
N LEU A 455 10.68 20.21 26.84
CA LEU A 455 10.59 18.97 26.05
C LEU A 455 10.75 19.19 24.53
N MET A 456 10.40 20.37 24.03
CA MET A 456 10.45 20.70 22.59
C MET A 456 11.83 21.19 22.11
N VAL A 457 12.76 21.49 23.02
CA VAL A 457 14.11 21.98 22.70
C VAL A 457 15.10 20.80 22.70
N PRO A 458 16.07 20.76 21.76
CA PRO A 458 17.11 19.72 21.77
C PRO A 458 17.91 19.72 23.07
N VAL A 459 18.14 18.53 23.61
CA VAL A 459 18.88 18.35 24.87
C VAL A 459 20.38 18.51 24.60
N LYS A 460 21.03 19.35 25.40
CA LYS A 460 22.46 19.63 25.31
C LYS A 460 23.13 19.37 26.66
N THR A 461 24.28 18.69 26.62
CA THR A 461 25.19 18.49 27.76
C THR A 461 26.60 18.93 27.36
N SER A 462 27.37 19.50 28.28
CA SER A 462 28.76 19.88 28.02
C SER A 462 29.71 19.18 28.99
N PHE A 463 30.80 18.66 28.43
CA PHE A 463 31.91 18.05 29.15
C PHE A 463 33.14 18.95 29.02
N LYS A 464 33.89 19.13 30.11
CA LYS A 464 35.14 19.89 30.11
C LYS A 464 36.28 18.98 30.55
N ILE A 465 37.30 18.86 29.71
CA ILE A 465 38.54 18.14 29.99
C ILE A 465 39.65 19.17 30.18
N HIS A 466 40.32 19.14 31.32
CA HIS A 466 41.51 19.93 31.62
C HIS A 466 42.75 19.11 31.25
N LEU A 467 43.47 19.59 30.23
CA LEU A 467 44.68 18.99 29.67
C LEU A 467 45.94 19.50 30.39
N THR A 468 47.11 18.96 30.03
CA THR A 468 48.40 19.42 30.59
C THR A 468 48.68 20.88 30.21
N ALA A 469 49.57 21.56 30.96
CA ALA A 469 49.89 22.99 30.77
C ALA A 469 48.68 23.97 30.86
N GLN A 470 47.65 23.65 31.66
CA GLN A 470 46.41 24.43 31.87
C GLN A 470 45.51 24.63 30.64
N ARG A 471 45.67 23.83 29.58
CA ARG A 471 44.78 23.85 28.41
C ARG A 471 43.40 23.27 28.75
N LYS A 472 42.34 23.75 28.10
CA LYS A 472 40.96 23.33 28.34
C LYS A 472 40.30 22.88 27.05
N LEU A 473 39.71 21.69 27.07
CA LEU A 473 38.90 21.14 25.99
C LEU A 473 37.42 21.14 26.41
N GLN A 474 36.55 21.72 25.59
CA GLN A 474 35.11 21.67 25.77
C GLN A 474 34.47 20.77 24.71
N ILE A 475 33.63 19.83 25.15
CA ILE A 475 32.89 18.90 24.31
C ILE A 475 31.39 19.12 24.56
N GLY A 476 30.66 19.59 23.57
CA GLY A 476 29.19 19.63 23.58
C GLY A 476 28.60 18.35 23.01
N LEU A 477 27.60 17.78 23.68
CA LEU A 477 26.77 16.70 23.18
C LEU A 477 25.36 17.24 22.97
N ALA A 478 24.80 17.05 21.77
CA ALA A 478 23.44 17.45 21.44
C ALA A 478 22.70 16.30 20.73
N THR A 479 21.54 15.90 21.23
CA THR A 479 20.76 14.80 20.64
C THR A 479 19.53 15.33 19.91
N PHE A 480 19.37 14.93 18.65
CA PHE A 480 18.30 15.36 17.74
C PHE A 480 17.53 14.14 17.22
N LEU A 481 16.20 14.24 17.16
CA LEU A 481 15.31 13.19 16.61
C LEU A 481 14.34 13.73 15.55
N GLY A 482 14.83 14.61 14.65
CA GLY A 482 14.05 15.18 13.54
C GLY A 482 14.90 15.47 12.29
N PRO A 483 14.30 15.77 11.13
CA PRO A 483 15.05 16.15 9.92
C PRO A 483 15.87 17.43 10.20
N ALA A 484 17.14 17.58 9.83
CA ALA A 484 18.01 16.81 8.93
C ALA A 484 18.99 15.83 9.63
N LEU A 485 18.90 15.63 10.95
CA LEU A 485 19.89 14.89 11.74
C LEU A 485 19.21 13.98 12.76
N PHE A 486 19.43 12.67 12.63
CA PHE A 486 18.98 11.67 13.58
C PHE A 486 20.16 11.17 14.40
N GLY A 487 20.15 11.40 15.71
CA GLY A 487 21.18 10.89 16.62
C GLY A 487 21.84 11.95 17.49
N SER A 488 22.95 11.56 18.12
CA SER A 488 23.75 12.40 19.01
C SER A 488 24.94 12.99 18.27
N ARG A 489 25.04 14.32 18.24
CA ARG A 489 26.17 15.05 17.68
C ARG A 489 27.12 15.48 18.79
N TYR A 490 28.41 15.33 18.54
CA TYR A 490 29.49 15.81 19.39
C TYR A 490 30.15 17.04 18.76
N GLU A 491 30.29 18.12 19.50
CA GLU A 491 30.94 19.36 19.11
C GLU A 491 32.16 19.57 19.99
N ILE A 492 33.35 19.59 19.39
CA ILE A 492 34.62 19.64 20.11
C ILE A 492 35.27 21.00 19.82
N SER A 493 35.59 21.76 20.88
CA SER A 493 36.17 23.10 20.76
C SER A 493 37.57 23.09 20.15
N SER A 494 37.95 24.16 19.46
CA SER A 494 39.33 24.33 18.97
C SER A 494 40.32 24.44 20.12
N ILE A 495 41.53 23.89 19.92
CA ILE A 495 42.64 23.94 20.86
C ILE A 495 43.93 24.18 20.10
N ASP A 496 44.75 25.09 20.62
CA ASP A 496 46.07 25.36 20.10
C ASP A 496 47.17 24.76 21.00
N PHE A 497 48.00 23.90 20.42
CA PHE A 497 49.13 23.27 21.10
C PHE A 497 50.46 24.01 20.85
N GLY A 498 50.46 25.08 20.04
CA GLY A 498 51.67 25.83 19.63
C GLY A 498 52.41 25.18 18.46
N LEU A 499 52.46 23.84 18.41
CA LEU A 499 52.97 23.04 17.29
C LEU A 499 51.92 22.76 16.22
N ALA A 500 50.67 22.59 16.64
CA ALA A 500 49.53 22.29 15.79
C ALA A 500 48.26 22.91 16.39
N THR A 501 47.47 23.59 15.55
CA THR A 501 46.19 24.15 15.95
C THR A 501 45.07 23.26 15.42
N ILE A 502 44.26 22.71 16.32
CA ILE A 502 43.11 21.88 15.97
C ILE A 502 41.89 22.79 15.89
N ALA A 503 41.29 22.88 14.70
CA ALA A 503 40.04 23.61 14.50
C ALA A 503 38.86 22.91 15.20
N SER A 504 37.79 23.66 15.49
CA SER A 504 36.56 23.07 16.03
C SER A 504 35.99 22.02 15.06
N SER A 505 35.63 20.86 15.58
CA SER A 505 35.11 19.74 14.78
C SER A 505 33.75 19.28 15.26
N HIS A 506 33.00 18.67 14.34
CA HIS A 506 31.74 18.00 14.63
C HIS A 506 31.88 16.52 14.30
N HIS A 507 31.42 15.64 15.20
CA HIS A 507 31.43 14.20 15.02
C HIS A 507 30.01 13.64 15.21
N GLU A 508 29.62 12.72 14.35
CA GLU A 508 28.28 12.13 14.35
C GLU A 508 28.24 10.80 15.10
N THR A 509 29.37 10.11 15.21
CA THR A 509 29.49 8.86 15.97
C THR A 509 30.29 9.06 17.24
N ARG A 510 29.93 8.30 18.27
CA ARG A 510 30.65 8.26 19.55
C ARG A 510 32.09 7.79 19.37
N ASP A 511 32.32 6.80 18.50
CA ASP A 511 33.63 6.19 18.32
C ASP A 511 34.59 7.11 17.55
N GLU A 512 34.11 7.89 16.57
CA GLU A 512 34.90 8.96 15.94
C GLU A 512 35.23 10.07 16.93
N ALA A 513 34.26 10.50 17.75
CA ALA A 513 34.50 11.51 18.77
C ALA A 513 35.55 11.05 19.78
N LEU A 514 35.50 9.79 20.22
CA LEU A 514 36.50 9.19 21.11
C LEU A 514 37.86 9.03 20.43
N SER A 515 37.92 8.65 19.16
CA SER A 515 39.15 8.56 18.38
C SER A 515 39.81 9.94 18.22
N PHE A 516 39.00 10.97 17.99
CA PHE A 516 39.46 12.35 17.92
C PHE A 516 39.97 12.85 19.27
N ILE A 517 39.26 12.58 20.37
CA ILE A 517 39.76 12.89 21.72
C ILE A 517 41.08 12.17 22.02
N ARG A 518 41.24 10.91 21.58
CA ARG A 518 42.49 10.16 21.67
C ARG A 518 43.63 10.86 20.92
N HIS A 519 43.35 11.39 19.73
CA HIS A 519 44.30 12.18 18.94
C HIS A 519 44.69 13.49 19.64
N ILE A 520 43.73 14.19 20.23
CA ILE A 520 43.99 15.40 21.03
C ILE A 520 44.89 15.08 22.22
N LEU A 521 44.64 13.97 22.92
CA LEU A 521 45.47 13.54 24.05
C LEU A 521 46.89 13.12 23.63
N LEU A 522 47.04 12.53 22.44
CA LEU A 522 48.36 12.26 21.85
C LEU A 522 49.13 13.57 21.61
N LEU A 523 48.48 14.55 20.98
CA LEU A 523 49.09 15.86 20.71
C LEU A 523 49.40 16.63 22.00
N ASP A 524 48.55 16.53 23.03
CA ASP A 524 48.83 17.10 24.34
C ASP A 524 50.09 16.49 24.97
N LEU A 525 50.27 15.17 24.84
CA LEU A 525 51.43 14.46 25.34
C LEU A 525 52.71 14.80 24.56
N VAL A 526 52.63 14.92 23.23
CA VAL A 526 53.76 15.35 22.38
C VAL A 526 54.17 16.78 22.74
N ALA A 527 53.21 17.71 22.83
CA ALA A 527 53.47 19.09 23.23
C ALA A 527 54.04 19.17 24.66
N HIS A 528 53.55 18.35 25.59
CA HIS A 528 54.11 18.28 26.95
C HIS A 528 55.53 17.72 26.95
N SER A 529 55.81 16.68 26.15
CA SER A 529 57.15 16.10 26.03
C SER A 529 58.15 17.08 25.41
N GLU A 530 57.73 17.94 24.48
CA GLU A 530 58.55 19.00 23.93
C GLU A 530 58.86 20.07 25.00
N THR A 531 57.86 20.51 25.77
CA THR A 531 58.11 21.46 26.87
C THR A 531 59.10 20.92 27.90
N LEU A 532 58.99 19.63 28.25
CA LEU A 532 59.93 18.96 29.14
C LEU A 532 61.33 18.82 28.52
N ALA A 533 61.43 18.50 27.22
CA ALA A 533 62.71 18.42 26.51
C ALA A 533 63.43 19.77 26.49
N LEU A 534 62.71 20.86 26.26
CA LEU A 534 63.24 22.23 26.30
C LEU A 534 63.68 22.64 27.73
N GLU A 535 62.92 22.25 28.76
CA GLU A 535 63.29 22.48 30.17
C GLU A 535 64.56 21.70 30.57
N VAL A 536 64.65 20.42 30.18
CA VAL A 536 65.84 19.58 30.43
C VAL A 536 67.06 20.12 29.68
N GLN A 537 66.90 20.54 28.42
CA GLN A 537 67.96 21.17 27.63
C GLN A 537 68.44 22.50 28.25
N ALA A 538 67.52 23.31 28.78
CA ALA A 538 67.85 24.54 29.50
C ALA A 538 68.63 24.26 30.80
N ALA A 539 68.34 23.14 31.48
CA ALA A 539 69.08 22.69 32.67
C ALA A 539 70.48 22.12 32.34
N THR A 540 70.64 21.39 31.23
CA THR A 540 71.95 20.86 30.77
C THR A 540 72.88 21.88 30.11
N ARG A 541 72.41 23.10 29.81
CA ARG A 541 73.25 24.18 29.24
C ARG A 541 74.34 24.72 30.20
N SER A 542 74.46 24.20 31.43
CA SER A 542 75.39 24.69 32.44
C SER A 542 76.77 24.00 32.50
N GLU A 543 77.04 22.89 31.81
CA GLU A 543 78.38 22.27 31.83
C GLU A 543 78.84 21.77 30.45
N LEU A 544 80.15 21.92 30.19
CA LEU A 544 80.87 21.80 28.92
C LEU A 544 80.50 20.56 28.07
N ASP A 545 80.11 20.76 26.81
CA ASP A 545 80.87 20.37 25.60
C ASP A 545 80.12 20.76 24.32
N LYS A 546 80.77 21.44 23.36
CA LYS A 546 80.14 21.95 22.12
C LYS A 546 80.20 20.99 20.93
N SER A 547 80.62 19.73 21.12
CA SER A 547 80.97 18.85 19.99
C SER A 547 80.01 17.69 19.68
N LYS A 548 78.95 17.46 20.47
CA LYS A 548 77.83 16.54 20.13
C LYS A 548 76.55 17.01 20.81
N GLN A 549 75.80 17.90 20.16
CA GLN A 549 74.49 18.30 20.66
C GLN A 549 73.42 17.45 19.97
N THR A 550 72.86 16.52 20.73
CA THR A 550 71.70 15.74 20.33
C THR A 550 70.43 16.51 20.73
N GLU A 551 69.60 16.88 19.76
CA GLU A 551 68.38 17.66 19.99
C GLU A 551 67.15 16.83 19.61
N TRP A 552 66.22 16.65 20.55
CA TRP A 552 64.91 16.07 20.27
C TRP A 552 64.02 17.16 19.67
N ALA A 553 63.59 16.97 18.43
CA ALA A 553 62.63 17.83 17.77
C ALA A 553 61.41 17.02 17.33
N VAL A 554 60.24 17.64 17.39
CA VAL A 554 59.00 17.04 16.89
C VAL A 554 59.08 16.97 15.35
N SER A 555 59.12 15.76 14.80
CA SER A 555 59.21 15.56 13.34
C SER A 555 57.83 15.48 12.69
N GLN A 556 56.92 14.70 13.26
CA GLN A 556 55.53 14.59 12.81
C GLN A 556 54.58 14.59 14.02
N PRO A 557 53.99 15.75 14.39
CA PRO A 557 53.21 15.88 15.62
C PRO A 557 51.95 15.00 15.62
N HIS A 558 51.30 14.84 14.47
CA HIS A 558 50.06 14.06 14.35
C HIS A 558 50.26 12.54 14.46
N ASP A 559 51.46 12.03 14.13
CA ASP A 559 51.79 10.61 14.21
C ASP A 559 52.50 10.25 15.54
N GLY A 560 52.62 11.23 16.44
CA GLY A 560 53.29 11.08 17.72
C GLY A 560 54.81 10.94 17.62
N GLU A 561 55.41 11.44 16.54
CA GLU A 561 56.82 11.19 16.22
C GLU A 561 57.74 12.34 16.65
N LEU A 562 58.69 12.01 17.51
CA LEU A 562 59.83 12.84 17.90
C LEU A 562 61.10 12.19 17.35
N SER A 563 61.96 12.99 16.73
CA SER A 563 63.23 12.52 16.17
C SER A 563 64.40 13.17 16.90
N LEU A 564 65.42 12.37 17.22
CA LEU A 564 66.67 12.83 17.80
C LEU A 564 67.66 13.16 16.68
N TYR A 565 68.06 14.42 16.59
CA TYR A 565 69.01 14.92 15.61
C TYR A 565 70.41 15.07 16.23
N ASP A 566 71.44 14.57 15.55
CA ASP A 566 72.86 14.87 15.84
C ASP A 566 73.46 15.46 14.57
N ALA A 567 74.07 16.65 14.67
CA ALA A 567 74.69 17.34 13.52
C ALA A 567 73.81 17.41 12.24
N GLN A 568 72.49 17.60 12.40
CA GLN A 568 71.46 17.64 11.34
C GLN A 568 71.05 16.31 10.69
N GLU A 569 71.54 15.16 11.16
CA GLU A 569 71.04 13.83 10.76
C GLU A 569 70.18 13.21 11.87
N ALA A 570 69.01 12.66 11.50
CA ALA A 570 68.12 11.97 12.43
C ALA A 570 68.66 10.56 12.74
N ILE A 571 69.02 10.30 14.00
CA ILE A 571 69.63 9.03 14.43
C ILE A 571 68.58 8.08 15.01
N GLU A 572 67.68 8.59 15.85
CA GLU A 572 66.67 7.79 16.55
C GLU A 572 65.29 8.41 16.41
N LYS A 573 64.28 7.55 16.32
CA LYS A 573 62.87 7.92 16.21
C LYS A 573 62.10 7.39 17.42
N LEU A 574 61.45 8.28 18.15
CA LEU A 574 60.54 7.99 19.25
C LEU A 574 59.10 8.18 18.76
N GLN A 575 58.31 7.13 18.85
CA GLN A 575 56.90 7.14 18.49
C GLN A 575 56.04 6.96 19.74
N ILE A 576 55.21 7.94 20.03
CA ILE A 576 54.24 7.94 21.12
C ILE A 576 52.87 7.53 20.54
N SER A 577 52.19 6.61 21.21
CA SER A 577 50.82 6.24 20.86
C SER A 577 49.96 6.09 22.11
N VAL A 578 48.72 6.61 22.03
CA VAL A 578 47.74 6.51 23.12
C VAL A 578 46.74 5.41 22.78
N GLN A 579 46.63 4.40 23.64
CA GLN A 579 45.65 3.31 23.54
C GLN A 579 44.60 3.44 24.64
N HIS A 580 43.55 2.59 24.60
CA HIS A 580 42.39 2.70 25.51
C HIS A 580 42.75 2.60 27.01
N GLU A 581 43.79 1.83 27.34
CA GLU A 581 44.23 1.61 28.73
C GLU A 581 45.75 1.78 28.96
N SER A 582 46.51 2.12 27.92
CA SER A 582 47.97 2.23 27.98
C SER A 582 48.49 3.36 27.11
N ILE A 583 49.63 3.93 27.51
CA ILE A 583 50.43 4.84 26.70
C ILE A 583 51.66 4.05 26.26
N CYS A 584 51.86 3.90 24.97
CA CYS A 584 52.95 3.12 24.40
C CYS A 584 53.98 4.07 23.77
N VAL A 585 55.25 3.92 24.18
CA VAL A 585 56.39 4.68 23.64
C VAL A 585 57.35 3.68 23.00
N LYS A 586 57.60 3.84 21.70
CA LYS A 586 58.47 2.95 20.92
C LYS A 586 59.67 3.73 20.39
N LEU A 587 60.88 3.24 20.64
CA LEU A 587 62.12 3.83 20.16
C LEU A 587 62.73 2.94 19.05
N SER A 588 63.03 3.50 17.89
CA SER A 588 63.57 2.78 16.72
C SER A 588 64.77 3.49 16.09
N PRO A 589 65.88 2.79 15.79
CA PRO A 589 67.03 3.35 15.08
C PRO A 589 66.80 3.39 13.56
N LEU A 590 67.20 4.48 12.89
CA LEU A 590 67.10 4.65 11.44
C LEU A 590 68.35 4.08 10.73
N GLN A 591 68.29 2.84 10.21
CA GLN A 591 69.33 2.28 9.32
C GLN A 591 68.88 2.25 7.85
N LYS A 592 69.75 2.73 6.95
CA LYS A 592 69.60 2.69 5.48
C LYS A 592 69.44 1.24 4.99
N THR A 593 68.28 0.88 4.45
CA THR A 593 68.12 -0.32 3.60
C THR A 593 67.23 -0.02 2.41
N ALA A 594 67.89 0.19 1.27
CA ALA A 594 67.35 -0.18 -0.03
C ALA A 594 67.48 -1.72 -0.19
N ALA A 595 66.58 -2.31 -0.97
CA ALA A 595 66.50 -3.73 -1.36
C ALA A 595 65.64 -4.67 -0.48
N VAL A 596 64.31 -4.52 -0.57
CA VAL A 596 63.35 -5.64 -0.66
C VAL A 596 62.11 -5.15 -1.44
N LEU A 597 62.21 -5.05 -2.76
CA LEU A 597 61.07 -4.92 -3.69
C LEU A 597 61.48 -5.59 -5.01
N SER A 598 61.39 -6.92 -5.08
CA SER A 598 61.48 -7.65 -6.36
C SER A 598 60.98 -9.09 -6.24
N ASP A 599 59.75 -9.26 -5.75
CA ASP A 599 59.01 -10.53 -5.96
C ASP A 599 57.49 -10.34 -6.21
N GLU A 600 57.01 -9.10 -6.41
CA GLU A 600 55.58 -8.79 -6.65
C GLU A 600 55.28 -8.21 -8.06
N ILE A 601 56.23 -8.25 -8.99
CA ILE A 601 56.05 -7.61 -10.31
C ILE A 601 55.20 -8.46 -11.28
N GLY A 602 54.99 -9.75 -11.00
CA GLY A 602 54.14 -10.62 -11.83
C GLY A 602 52.62 -10.36 -11.69
N ASN A 603 52.16 -9.93 -10.51
CA ASN A 603 50.73 -9.71 -10.24
C ASN A 603 50.30 -8.22 -10.32
N ALA A 604 51.26 -7.29 -10.30
CA ALA A 604 50.98 -5.85 -10.33
C ALA A 604 50.53 -5.36 -11.72
N THR A 605 51.16 -5.85 -12.80
CA THR A 605 50.84 -5.42 -14.19
C THR A 605 49.47 -5.89 -14.66
N ASP A 606 49.02 -7.08 -14.22
CA ASP A 606 47.71 -7.63 -14.56
C ASP A 606 46.55 -6.93 -13.82
N ASN A 607 46.82 -6.46 -12.60
CA ASN A 607 45.87 -5.63 -11.84
C ASN A 607 45.79 -4.20 -12.40
N GLU A 608 46.90 -3.63 -12.87
CA GLU A 608 46.92 -2.29 -13.47
C GLU A 608 46.19 -2.24 -14.83
N SER A 609 46.39 -3.26 -15.68
CA SER A 609 45.69 -3.38 -16.98
C SER A 609 44.18 -3.61 -16.81
N LEU A 610 43.78 -4.42 -15.83
CA LEU A 610 42.38 -4.65 -15.49
C LEU A 610 41.72 -3.40 -14.90
N ALA A 611 42.41 -2.66 -14.02
CA ALA A 611 41.93 -1.39 -13.48
C ALA A 611 41.69 -0.35 -14.59
N ARG A 612 42.61 -0.29 -15.58
CA ARG A 612 42.45 0.55 -16.77
C ARG A 612 41.23 0.16 -17.60
N LEU A 613 41.02 -1.13 -17.87
CA LEU A 613 39.84 -1.61 -18.60
C LEU A 613 38.53 -1.29 -17.87
N LYS A 614 38.48 -1.44 -16.53
CA LYS A 614 37.32 -1.05 -15.71
C LYS A 614 37.00 0.44 -15.84
N TRP A 615 38.02 1.30 -15.79
CA TRP A 615 37.86 2.74 -15.97
C TRP A 615 37.33 3.09 -17.38
N GLU A 616 37.89 2.47 -18.43
CA GLU A 616 37.45 2.69 -19.82
C GLU A 616 36.00 2.24 -20.04
N ILE A 617 35.59 1.10 -19.47
CA ILE A 617 34.19 0.62 -19.46
C ILE A 617 33.27 1.65 -18.78
N GLY A 618 33.66 2.14 -17.59
CA GLY A 618 32.93 3.18 -16.87
C GLY A 618 32.76 4.46 -17.68
N SER A 619 33.84 4.92 -18.31
CA SER A 619 33.82 6.08 -19.21
C SER A 619 32.88 5.87 -20.41
N LEU A 620 32.90 4.70 -21.05
CA LEU A 620 32.02 4.38 -22.17
C LEU A 620 30.54 4.30 -21.75
N LEU A 621 30.24 3.76 -20.56
CA LEU A 621 28.89 3.77 -20.00
C LEU A 621 28.41 5.19 -19.72
N GLN A 622 29.26 6.06 -19.15
CA GLN A 622 28.99 7.48 -18.92
C GLN A 622 28.67 8.19 -20.25
N LYS A 623 29.49 7.96 -21.29
CA LYS A 623 29.29 8.51 -22.64
C LYS A 623 27.97 8.02 -23.27
N CYS A 624 27.66 6.73 -23.17
CA CYS A 624 26.38 6.18 -23.61
C CYS A 624 25.20 6.81 -22.84
N LYS A 625 25.32 7.00 -21.52
CA LYS A 625 24.31 7.62 -20.66
C LYS A 625 24.09 9.09 -21.04
N TYR A 626 25.16 9.83 -21.32
CA TYR A 626 25.11 11.22 -21.79
C TYR A 626 24.36 11.35 -23.12
N LEU A 627 24.77 10.59 -24.15
CA LEU A 627 24.07 10.60 -25.44
C LEU A 627 22.61 10.15 -25.31
N SER A 628 22.35 9.14 -24.47
CA SER A 628 20.99 8.69 -24.19
C SER A 628 20.13 9.76 -23.53
N ARG A 629 20.68 10.55 -22.59
CA ARG A 629 20.01 11.71 -21.98
C ARG A 629 19.74 12.78 -23.04
N GLY A 630 20.73 13.09 -23.89
CA GLY A 630 20.58 14.04 -25.00
C GLY A 630 19.46 13.64 -25.97
N ILE A 631 19.39 12.36 -26.37
CA ILE A 631 18.32 11.82 -27.22
C ILE A 631 16.96 11.89 -26.53
N LYS A 632 16.88 11.52 -25.24
CA LYS A 632 15.61 11.62 -24.48
C LYS A 632 15.15 13.08 -24.32
N LEU A 633 16.06 14.01 -24.09
CA LEU A 633 15.77 15.45 -23.98
C LEU A 633 15.36 16.07 -25.33
N SER A 634 16.02 15.70 -26.43
CA SER A 634 15.63 16.16 -27.78
C SER A 634 14.27 15.60 -28.19
N GLN A 635 13.94 14.38 -27.76
CA GLN A 635 12.60 13.82 -27.88
C GLN A 635 11.62 14.62 -27.01
N LEU A 636 11.82 14.76 -25.70
CA LEU A 636 10.93 15.53 -24.82
C LEU A 636 10.70 16.98 -25.29
N SER A 637 11.75 17.69 -25.73
CA SER A 637 11.68 19.05 -26.25
C SER A 637 10.81 19.15 -27.52
N ARG A 638 10.92 18.19 -28.45
CA ARG A 638 10.05 18.10 -29.64
C ARG A 638 8.59 17.78 -29.31
N HIS A 639 8.32 17.23 -28.13
CA HIS A 639 6.97 16.85 -27.68
C HIS A 639 6.38 17.84 -26.65
N SER A 640 7.16 18.83 -26.17
CA SER A 640 6.78 19.85 -25.18
C SER A 640 6.06 21.08 -25.77
N LEU A 641 5.93 21.19 -27.09
CA LEU A 641 5.22 22.30 -27.74
C LEU A 641 3.73 21.97 -27.87
N PHE A 642 2.99 21.90 -26.75
CA PHE A 642 1.52 21.89 -26.81
C PHE A 642 0.97 23.31 -26.74
N THR A 643 0.97 23.98 -27.90
CA THR A 643 0.08 25.10 -28.18
C THR A 643 -0.69 24.78 -29.46
N GLN A 644 -1.85 24.14 -29.32
CA GLN A 644 -2.94 24.10 -30.32
C GLN A 644 -2.54 23.97 -31.81
N ALA A 645 -1.68 23.01 -32.16
CA ALA A 645 -1.50 22.60 -33.56
C ALA A 645 -1.79 21.12 -33.68
N HIS A 646 -3.01 20.77 -34.06
CA HIS A 646 -3.36 19.39 -34.43
C HIS A 646 -2.56 19.01 -35.68
N PRO A 647 -1.67 18.00 -35.65
CA PRO A 647 -1.07 17.52 -36.88
C PRO A 647 -2.19 16.89 -37.72
N SER A 648 -2.56 17.57 -38.81
CA SER A 648 -3.50 17.06 -39.80
C SER A 648 -2.84 15.87 -40.49
N ILE A 649 -3.26 14.65 -40.15
CA ILE A 649 -2.86 13.45 -40.89
C ILE A 649 -3.80 13.28 -42.08
N ALA A 650 -3.25 12.81 -43.20
CA ALA A 650 -4.04 12.41 -44.35
C ALA A 650 -4.96 11.24 -43.96
N LYS A 651 -6.23 11.30 -44.38
CA LYS A 651 -7.23 10.26 -44.08
C LYS A 651 -6.74 8.88 -44.54
N GLU A 652 -6.11 8.82 -45.71
CA GLU A 652 -5.59 7.58 -46.30
C GLU A 652 -4.53 6.92 -45.42
N PHE A 653 -3.68 7.73 -44.78
CA PHE A 653 -2.69 7.24 -43.83
C PHE A 653 -3.36 6.70 -42.56
N ALA A 654 -4.34 7.43 -42.03
CA ALA A 654 -5.12 7.00 -40.87
C ALA A 654 -5.87 5.69 -41.14
N ASP A 655 -6.52 5.57 -42.31
CA ASP A 655 -7.26 4.37 -42.74
C ASP A 655 -6.33 3.15 -42.72
N GLN A 656 -5.14 3.27 -43.29
CA GLN A 656 -4.14 2.20 -43.31
C GLN A 656 -3.73 1.78 -41.89
N MET A 657 -3.42 2.75 -41.01
CA MET A 657 -2.97 2.43 -39.64
C MET A 657 -4.10 1.81 -38.79
N VAL A 658 -5.32 2.30 -38.93
CA VAL A 658 -6.51 1.76 -38.28
C VAL A 658 -6.75 0.31 -38.72
N HIS A 659 -6.67 0.03 -40.03
CA HIS A 659 -6.81 -1.33 -40.53
C HIS A 659 -5.74 -2.27 -39.95
N LEU A 660 -4.49 -1.82 -39.83
CA LEU A 660 -3.42 -2.60 -39.21
C LEU A 660 -3.70 -2.88 -37.74
N TYR A 661 -4.16 -1.89 -36.96
CA TYR A 661 -4.54 -2.12 -35.56
C TYR A 661 -5.64 -3.18 -35.44
N LEU A 662 -6.73 -3.01 -36.19
CA LEU A 662 -7.88 -3.90 -36.15
C LEU A 662 -7.53 -5.33 -36.61
N ALA A 663 -6.64 -5.47 -37.60
CA ALA A 663 -6.21 -6.77 -38.10
C ALA A 663 -5.35 -7.54 -37.09
N TYR A 664 -4.47 -6.85 -36.34
CA TYR A 664 -3.42 -7.51 -35.55
C TYR A 664 -3.65 -7.50 -34.04
N PHE A 665 -4.16 -6.41 -33.46
CA PHE A 665 -4.28 -6.25 -32.00
C PHE A 665 -5.67 -6.57 -31.47
N GLU A 666 -6.71 -6.18 -32.21
CA GLU A 666 -8.09 -6.25 -31.72
C GLU A 666 -8.50 -7.70 -31.41
N SER A 667 -7.97 -8.72 -32.08
CA SER A 667 -8.30 -10.15 -31.80
C SER A 667 -7.89 -10.64 -30.39
N VAL A 668 -6.84 -10.05 -29.81
CA VAL A 668 -6.29 -10.42 -28.50
C VAL A 668 -6.75 -9.42 -27.44
N PHE A 669 -6.54 -8.14 -27.70
CA PHE A 669 -6.92 -7.04 -26.81
C PHE A 669 -8.19 -6.38 -27.33
N ARG A 670 -9.34 -7.04 -27.11
CA ARG A 670 -10.64 -6.55 -27.57
C ARG A 670 -11.04 -5.31 -26.77
N ILE A 671 -10.81 -4.12 -27.33
CA ILE A 671 -11.11 -2.83 -26.71
C ILE A 671 -12.31 -2.18 -27.42
N LEU A 672 -12.45 -2.41 -28.72
CA LEU A 672 -13.43 -1.76 -29.58
C LEU A 672 -14.47 -2.76 -30.08
N HIS A 673 -15.68 -2.26 -30.30
CA HIS A 673 -16.64 -2.94 -31.15
C HIS A 673 -16.43 -2.46 -32.58
N ILE A 674 -15.91 -3.32 -33.46
CA ILE A 674 -15.39 -2.91 -34.78
C ILE A 674 -16.43 -2.14 -35.62
N PRO A 675 -17.69 -2.62 -35.78
CA PRO A 675 -18.72 -1.90 -36.53
C PRO A 675 -19.03 -0.51 -35.95
N SER A 676 -19.21 -0.40 -34.63
CA SER A 676 -19.49 0.89 -33.97
C SER A 676 -18.34 1.87 -34.14
N PHE A 677 -17.09 1.39 -34.05
CA PHE A 677 -15.91 2.22 -34.26
C PHE A 677 -15.82 2.75 -35.70
N TRP A 678 -16.14 1.95 -36.72
CA TRP A 678 -16.15 2.43 -38.10
C TRP A 678 -17.19 3.53 -38.35
N ILE A 679 -18.36 3.43 -37.72
CA ILE A 679 -19.40 4.48 -37.79
C ILE A 679 -18.89 5.79 -37.16
N GLU A 680 -18.28 5.71 -35.98
CA GLU A 680 -17.67 6.87 -35.32
C GLU A 680 -16.51 7.45 -36.13
N TYR A 681 -15.71 6.59 -36.76
CA TYR A 681 -14.56 6.97 -37.59
C TYR A 681 -15.00 7.73 -38.85
N GLU A 682 -15.98 7.23 -39.59
CA GLU A 682 -16.49 7.95 -40.78
C GLU A 682 -17.17 9.27 -40.39
N LYS A 683 -17.89 9.28 -39.25
CA LYS A 683 -18.46 10.52 -38.70
C LYS A 683 -17.37 11.54 -38.36
N TYR A 684 -16.27 11.11 -37.73
CA TYR A 684 -15.13 11.97 -37.43
C TYR A 684 -14.56 12.61 -38.71
N TRP A 685 -14.33 11.83 -39.77
CA TRP A 685 -13.78 12.34 -41.02
C TRP A 685 -14.75 13.21 -41.83
N SER A 686 -16.07 13.07 -41.61
CA SER A 686 -17.06 13.96 -42.22
C SER A 686 -17.03 15.38 -41.63
N ALA A 687 -16.71 15.53 -40.34
CA ALA A 687 -16.63 16.82 -39.64
C ALA A 687 -15.60 16.81 -38.49
N PRO A 688 -14.28 16.83 -38.77
CA PRO A 688 -13.24 16.66 -37.75
C PRO A 688 -13.21 17.75 -36.66
N THR A 689 -13.64 18.96 -36.99
CA THR A 689 -13.67 20.11 -36.07
C THR A 689 -14.84 20.06 -35.08
N GLU A 690 -15.88 19.28 -35.38
CA GLU A 690 -17.07 19.15 -34.53
C GLU A 690 -17.04 17.87 -33.66
N ALA A 691 -16.03 17.03 -33.85
CA ALA A 691 -15.90 15.77 -33.14
C ALA A 691 -15.58 15.95 -31.65
N ASP A 692 -16.09 15.04 -30.83
CA ASP A 692 -15.77 15.01 -29.42
C ASP A 692 -14.32 14.54 -29.18
N THR A 693 -13.71 15.02 -28.10
CA THR A 693 -12.31 14.71 -27.77
C THR A 693 -12.08 13.22 -27.51
N ILE A 694 -13.08 12.47 -27.04
CA ILE A 694 -12.94 11.03 -26.78
C ILE A 694 -12.79 10.27 -28.10
N THR A 695 -13.66 10.54 -29.08
CA THR A 695 -13.57 9.97 -30.43
C THR A 695 -12.25 10.32 -31.10
N GLN A 696 -11.83 11.59 -31.02
CA GLN A 696 -10.55 12.04 -31.57
C GLN A 696 -9.36 11.27 -30.97
N LEU A 697 -9.24 11.23 -29.64
CA LEU A 697 -8.13 10.55 -28.95
C LEU A 697 -8.15 9.03 -29.21
N LYS A 698 -9.34 8.44 -29.27
CA LYS A 698 -9.50 7.01 -29.59
C LYS A 698 -8.96 6.69 -30.98
N ILE A 699 -9.33 7.46 -32.00
CA ILE A 699 -8.83 7.29 -33.38
C ILE A 699 -7.31 7.51 -33.44
N GLN A 700 -6.81 8.56 -32.77
CA GLN A 700 -5.38 8.86 -32.72
C GLN A 700 -4.57 7.73 -32.08
N LEU A 701 -5.02 7.17 -30.96
CA LEU A 701 -4.33 6.05 -30.30
C LEU A 701 -4.39 4.76 -31.12
N VAL A 702 -5.53 4.46 -31.75
CA VAL A 702 -5.67 3.32 -32.67
C VAL A 702 -4.68 3.44 -33.83
N ALA A 703 -4.63 4.60 -34.47
CA ALA A 703 -3.67 4.89 -35.54
C ALA A 703 -2.23 4.81 -35.02
N ALA A 704 -1.94 5.34 -33.82
CA ALA A 704 -0.62 5.29 -33.20
C ALA A 704 -0.10 3.85 -33.05
N ILE A 705 -0.94 2.92 -32.56
CA ILE A 705 -0.57 1.52 -32.40
C ILE A 705 -0.34 0.85 -33.77
N GLY A 706 -1.17 1.17 -34.76
CA GLY A 706 -1.01 0.71 -36.14
C GLY A 706 0.34 1.08 -36.77
N THR A 707 0.92 2.23 -36.39
CA THR A 707 2.24 2.65 -36.90
C THR A 707 3.38 1.71 -36.52
N VAL A 708 3.25 0.93 -35.45
CA VAL A 708 4.32 0.05 -34.95
C VAL A 708 4.52 -1.16 -35.86
N VAL A 709 3.44 -1.63 -36.49
CA VAL A 709 3.44 -2.81 -37.36
C VAL A 709 3.57 -2.46 -38.85
N THR A 710 3.70 -1.18 -39.20
CA THR A 710 3.88 -0.76 -40.60
C THR A 710 5.25 -1.17 -41.14
N GLN A 711 5.31 -1.58 -42.41
CA GLN A 711 6.53 -2.13 -43.02
C GLN A 711 7.50 -1.04 -43.55
N ASP A 712 7.02 0.18 -43.81
CA ASP A 712 7.82 1.27 -44.41
C ASP A 712 8.76 1.97 -43.40
N ALA A 713 9.99 1.44 -43.27
CA ALA A 713 11.05 1.96 -42.40
C ALA A 713 11.55 3.38 -42.77
N THR A 714 11.45 3.78 -44.04
CA THR A 714 12.01 5.04 -44.58
C THR A 714 11.12 6.26 -44.34
N LYS A 715 9.83 6.07 -44.03
CA LYS A 715 8.87 7.14 -43.67
C LYS A 715 8.61 7.22 -42.16
N THR A 716 9.21 6.32 -41.35
CA THR A 716 8.75 6.07 -39.98
C THR A 716 9.17 7.15 -38.97
N THR A 717 10.25 7.91 -39.19
CA THR A 717 10.76 8.85 -38.18
C THR A 717 9.78 9.98 -37.88
N GLY A 718 9.17 10.57 -38.91
CA GLY A 718 8.11 11.57 -38.76
C GLY A 718 6.83 10.97 -38.17
N THR A 719 6.37 9.86 -38.73
CA THR A 719 5.17 9.14 -38.30
C THR A 719 5.21 8.67 -36.84
N TYR A 720 6.34 8.12 -36.39
CA TYR A 720 6.53 7.65 -35.03
C TYR A 720 6.52 8.80 -34.02
N SER A 721 7.11 9.94 -34.40
CA SER A 721 7.03 11.16 -33.57
C SER A 721 5.60 11.65 -33.42
N THR A 722 4.80 11.64 -34.51
CA THR A 722 3.38 11.97 -34.46
C THR A 722 2.58 10.98 -33.60
N ALA A 723 2.87 9.68 -33.69
CA ALA A 723 2.26 8.66 -32.84
C ALA A 723 2.58 8.88 -31.35
N CYS A 724 3.80 9.27 -31.02
CA CYS A 724 4.18 9.64 -29.65
C CYS A 724 3.47 10.91 -29.17
N GLN A 725 3.31 11.92 -30.02
CA GLN A 725 2.53 13.14 -29.70
C GLN A 725 1.06 12.82 -29.37
N TRP A 726 0.42 11.92 -30.12
CA TRP A 726 -0.94 11.46 -29.82
C TRP A 726 -1.04 10.73 -28.49
N LEU A 727 -0.04 9.90 -28.19
CA LEU A 727 0.06 9.22 -26.90
C LEU A 727 0.15 10.23 -25.74
N TYR A 728 1.04 11.23 -25.84
CA TYR A 728 1.15 12.27 -24.82
C TYR A 728 -0.11 13.12 -24.70
N ALA A 729 -0.77 13.46 -25.81
CA ALA A 729 -2.04 14.18 -25.79
C ALA A 729 -3.13 13.41 -25.02
N ALA A 730 -3.21 12.08 -25.21
CA ALA A 730 -4.12 11.23 -24.45
C ALA A 730 -3.74 11.16 -22.95
N GLN A 731 -2.44 11.10 -22.64
CA GLN A 731 -1.94 11.09 -21.27
C GLN A 731 -2.28 12.41 -20.54
N ASP A 732 -2.06 13.56 -21.16
CA ASP A 732 -2.37 14.88 -20.59
C ASP A 732 -3.89 15.06 -20.40
N TRP A 733 -4.68 14.62 -21.38
CA TRP A 733 -6.13 14.65 -21.28
C TRP A 733 -6.64 13.84 -20.08
N LEU A 734 -6.09 12.63 -19.87
CA LEU A 734 -6.40 11.77 -18.72
C LEU A 734 -5.89 12.34 -17.39
N ALA A 735 -4.76 13.05 -17.39
CA ALA A 735 -4.19 13.71 -16.20
C ALA A 735 -4.97 14.97 -15.75
N GLY A 736 -5.80 15.54 -16.63
CA GLY A 736 -6.65 16.69 -16.29
C GLY A 736 -7.71 16.41 -15.22
N PRO A 737 -8.42 17.44 -14.73
CA PRO A 737 -9.35 17.32 -13.59
C PRO A 737 -10.42 16.22 -13.76
N MET A 738 -10.57 15.38 -12.73
CA MET A 738 -11.54 14.28 -12.71
C MET A 738 -12.98 14.83 -12.60
N LYS A 739 -13.68 14.93 -13.73
CA LYS A 739 -15.12 15.25 -13.82
C LYS A 739 -15.91 13.96 -14.08
N LYS A 740 -17.16 13.85 -13.59
CA LYS A 740 -18.02 12.66 -13.80
C LYS A 740 -18.15 12.26 -15.27
N ASN A 741 -18.19 13.23 -16.20
CA ASN A 741 -18.28 12.98 -17.64
C ASN A 741 -17.03 12.31 -18.25
N ARG A 742 -15.92 12.24 -17.52
CA ARG A 742 -14.69 11.52 -17.93
C ARG A 742 -14.66 10.06 -17.45
N ILE A 743 -15.63 9.62 -16.66
CA ILE A 743 -15.78 8.22 -16.25
C ILE A 743 -16.86 7.59 -17.15
N SER A 744 -16.44 7.14 -18.33
CA SER A 744 -17.29 6.54 -19.36
C SER A 744 -16.59 5.35 -20.02
N ILE A 745 -17.34 4.51 -20.74
CA ILE A 745 -16.77 3.40 -21.51
C ILE A 745 -15.74 3.90 -22.53
N GLY A 746 -16.02 5.02 -23.21
CA GLY A 746 -15.06 5.64 -24.14
C GLY A 746 -13.77 6.09 -23.48
N SER A 747 -13.82 6.68 -22.27
CA SER A 747 -12.62 7.01 -21.52
C SER A 747 -11.83 5.76 -21.10
N LEU A 748 -12.51 4.68 -20.73
CA LEU A 748 -11.86 3.42 -20.36
C LEU A 748 -11.19 2.75 -21.57
N GLN A 749 -11.81 2.83 -22.75
CA GLN A 749 -11.20 2.43 -24.03
C GLN A 749 -9.91 3.22 -24.31
N ILE A 750 -9.94 4.55 -24.14
CA ILE A 750 -8.74 5.39 -24.26
C ILE A 750 -7.65 4.96 -23.26
N GLN A 751 -8.00 4.66 -22.01
CA GLN A 751 -7.04 4.18 -21.02
C GLN A 751 -6.41 2.84 -21.45
N CYS A 752 -7.19 1.88 -21.93
CA CYS A 752 -6.68 0.59 -22.42
C CYS A 752 -5.78 0.77 -23.66
N LEU A 753 -6.22 1.58 -24.62
CA LEU A 753 -5.44 1.94 -25.82
C LEU A 753 -4.14 2.64 -25.45
N LEU A 754 -4.16 3.54 -24.46
CA LEU A 754 -2.96 4.22 -23.99
C LEU A 754 -1.97 3.23 -23.37
N ILE A 755 -2.43 2.29 -22.54
CA ILE A 755 -1.57 1.23 -21.97
C ILE A 755 -0.94 0.37 -23.08
N LEU A 756 -1.73 -0.02 -24.08
CA LEU A 756 -1.23 -0.79 -25.22
C LEU A 756 -0.25 0.02 -26.08
N ALA A 757 -0.56 1.28 -26.35
CA ALA A 757 0.29 2.20 -27.11
C ALA A 757 1.63 2.45 -26.43
N ARG A 758 1.65 2.62 -25.10
CA ARG A 758 2.90 2.77 -24.32
C ARG A 758 3.80 1.55 -24.43
N GLN A 759 3.22 0.36 -24.47
CA GLN A 759 3.97 -0.88 -24.68
C GLN A 759 4.44 -1.02 -26.14
N ALA A 760 3.58 -0.73 -27.12
CA ALA A 760 3.93 -0.89 -28.54
C ALA A 760 4.94 0.16 -29.03
N LEU A 761 4.81 1.42 -28.60
CA LEU A 761 5.66 2.57 -28.97
C LEU A 761 6.83 2.80 -28.00
N SER A 762 7.08 1.89 -27.05
CA SER A 762 8.18 2.02 -26.10
C SER A 762 8.25 3.36 -25.33
N VAL A 763 7.09 3.94 -24.99
CA VAL A 763 6.98 5.19 -24.22
C VAL A 763 6.58 4.89 -22.78
N GLY A 764 7.54 5.03 -21.85
CA GLY A 764 7.30 4.81 -20.41
C GLY A 764 6.70 3.42 -20.10
N GLY A 765 7.19 2.39 -20.79
CA GLY A 765 6.71 1.01 -20.69
C GLY A 765 7.02 0.33 -19.35
N ASP A 766 8.03 0.81 -18.63
CA ASP A 766 8.50 0.37 -17.32
C ASP A 766 7.57 0.75 -16.16
N VAL A 767 6.83 1.85 -16.30
CA VAL A 767 5.85 2.33 -15.30
C VAL A 767 4.40 1.98 -15.66
N VAL A 768 4.19 1.04 -16.60
CA VAL A 768 2.87 0.61 -17.07
C VAL A 768 2.04 0.01 -15.94
N TRP A 769 2.64 -0.79 -15.05
CA TRP A 769 1.91 -1.42 -13.93
C TRP A 769 1.21 -0.40 -13.02
N ILE A 770 1.87 0.72 -12.69
CA ILE A 770 1.27 1.80 -11.88
C ILE A 770 0.04 2.39 -12.59
N SER A 771 0.18 2.62 -13.90
CA SER A 771 -0.89 3.17 -14.73
C SER A 771 -2.06 2.18 -14.81
N MET A 772 -1.75 0.88 -14.95
CA MET A 772 -2.72 -0.21 -14.99
C MET A 772 -3.54 -0.29 -13.70
N GLY A 773 -2.92 -0.11 -12.53
CA GLY A 773 -3.64 -0.02 -11.25
C GLY A 773 -4.70 1.09 -11.22
N THR A 774 -4.46 2.22 -11.91
CA THR A 774 -5.46 3.29 -12.06
C THR A 774 -6.59 2.89 -13.00
N VAL A 775 -6.28 2.21 -14.10
CA VAL A 775 -7.29 1.72 -15.06
C VAL A 775 -8.19 0.66 -14.40
N VAL A 776 -7.62 -0.30 -13.68
CA VAL A 776 -8.39 -1.32 -12.93
C VAL A 776 -9.34 -0.67 -11.93
N ARG A 777 -8.85 0.26 -11.11
CA ARG A 777 -9.71 0.98 -10.13
C ARG A 777 -10.81 1.79 -10.82
N THR A 778 -10.52 2.41 -11.97
CA THR A 778 -11.53 3.12 -12.76
C THR A 778 -12.61 2.17 -13.26
N ALA A 779 -12.23 1.02 -13.81
CA ALA A 779 -13.17 -0.01 -14.26
C ALA A 779 -14.00 -0.59 -13.10
N MET A 780 -13.39 -0.83 -11.93
CA MET A 780 -14.10 -1.28 -10.74
C MET A 780 -15.11 -0.24 -10.24
N GLN A 781 -14.72 1.04 -10.21
CA GLN A 781 -15.61 2.17 -9.88
C GLN A 781 -16.80 2.28 -10.84
N MET A 782 -16.60 1.90 -12.11
CA MET A 782 -17.65 1.80 -13.13
C MET A 782 -18.48 0.51 -13.05
N GLY A 783 -18.15 -0.40 -12.14
CA GLY A 783 -18.87 -1.66 -11.93
C GLY A 783 -18.53 -2.79 -12.91
N LEU A 784 -17.44 -2.70 -13.69
CA LEU A 784 -17.10 -3.75 -14.69
C LEU A 784 -16.62 -5.08 -14.09
N HIS A 785 -16.23 -5.08 -12.81
CA HIS A 785 -15.93 -6.29 -12.03
C HIS A 785 -17.19 -7.09 -11.64
N ARG A 786 -18.38 -6.51 -11.88
CA ARG A 786 -19.66 -7.17 -11.71
C ARG A 786 -20.26 -7.53 -13.06
N ASP A 787 -20.78 -8.74 -13.20
CA ASP A 787 -21.38 -9.17 -14.46
C ASP A 787 -22.59 -8.29 -14.83
N PRO A 788 -22.70 -7.85 -16.10
CA PRO A 788 -23.83 -7.06 -16.59
C PRO A 788 -25.21 -7.65 -16.31
N LYS A 789 -25.35 -8.98 -16.16
CA LYS A 789 -26.62 -9.64 -15.81
C LYS A 789 -27.24 -9.16 -14.49
N HIS A 790 -26.41 -8.58 -13.61
CA HIS A 790 -26.86 -8.03 -12.33
C HIS A 790 -27.50 -6.64 -12.46
N PHE A 791 -27.38 -5.99 -13.64
CA PHE A 791 -27.90 -4.66 -13.90
C PHE A 791 -29.05 -4.72 -14.91
N LYS A 792 -30.23 -4.22 -14.52
CA LYS A 792 -31.44 -4.27 -15.38
C LYS A 792 -31.47 -3.22 -16.50
N SER A 793 -30.57 -2.24 -16.48
CA SER A 793 -30.61 -1.04 -17.33
C SER A 793 -29.53 -0.99 -18.40
N ILE A 794 -28.77 -2.07 -18.62
CA ILE A 794 -27.66 -2.11 -19.59
C ILE A 794 -28.12 -2.90 -20.82
N GLY A 795 -27.93 -2.32 -22.02
CA GLY A 795 -28.25 -3.00 -23.28
C GLY A 795 -27.32 -4.20 -23.56
N ILE A 796 -27.71 -5.04 -24.54
CA ILE A 796 -26.96 -6.26 -24.90
C ILE A 796 -25.55 -5.92 -25.43
N LEU A 797 -25.45 -4.99 -26.38
CA LEU A 797 -24.17 -4.56 -26.93
C LEU A 797 -23.25 -3.96 -25.84
N GLU A 798 -23.80 -3.08 -25.00
CA GLU A 798 -23.02 -2.47 -23.91
C GLU A 798 -22.55 -3.52 -22.89
N SER A 799 -23.39 -4.50 -22.57
CA SER A 799 -23.04 -5.62 -21.68
C SER A 799 -21.86 -6.42 -22.23
N GLU A 800 -21.89 -6.75 -23.51
CA GLU A 800 -20.83 -7.50 -24.17
C GLU A 800 -19.52 -6.68 -24.27
N VAL A 801 -19.60 -5.39 -24.60
CA VAL A 801 -18.44 -4.48 -24.59
C VAL A 801 -17.81 -4.40 -23.19
N ARG A 802 -18.62 -4.36 -22.12
CA ARG A 802 -18.11 -4.36 -20.73
C ARG A 802 -17.39 -5.65 -20.38
N ARG A 803 -17.92 -6.83 -20.77
CA ARG A 803 -17.25 -8.13 -20.57
C ARG A 803 -15.92 -8.21 -21.32
N ARG A 804 -15.88 -7.75 -22.58
CA ARG A 804 -14.66 -7.72 -23.41
C ARG A 804 -13.59 -6.79 -22.83
N LEU A 805 -13.98 -5.59 -22.40
CA LEU A 805 -13.07 -4.66 -21.74
C LEU A 805 -12.53 -5.24 -20.44
N TRP A 806 -13.37 -5.86 -19.62
CA TRP A 806 -12.92 -6.51 -18.39
C TRP A 806 -11.89 -7.63 -18.67
N ALA A 807 -12.14 -8.48 -19.66
CA ALA A 807 -11.19 -9.52 -20.06
C ALA A 807 -9.85 -8.94 -20.56
N THR A 808 -9.88 -7.87 -21.38
CA THR A 808 -8.67 -7.15 -21.82
C THR A 808 -7.91 -6.53 -20.65
N LEU A 809 -8.61 -5.94 -19.68
CA LEU A 809 -7.99 -5.35 -18.49
C LEU A 809 -7.27 -6.41 -17.66
N LEU A 810 -7.89 -7.58 -17.45
CA LEU A 810 -7.27 -8.69 -16.73
C LEU A 810 -6.00 -9.18 -17.45
N GLU A 811 -6.02 -9.25 -18.79
CA GLU A 811 -4.84 -9.64 -19.57
C GLU A 811 -3.74 -8.58 -19.48
N LEU A 812 -4.05 -7.29 -19.58
CA LEU A 812 -3.05 -6.23 -19.46
C LEU A 812 -2.47 -6.14 -18.03
N ASP A 813 -3.30 -6.31 -17.00
CA ASP A 813 -2.89 -6.30 -15.59
C ASP A 813 -1.90 -7.41 -15.29
N ILE A 814 -2.23 -8.66 -15.64
CA ILE A 814 -1.36 -9.79 -15.34
C ILE A 814 -0.01 -9.71 -16.09
N GLN A 815 0.00 -9.24 -17.34
CA GLN A 815 1.23 -9.07 -18.10
C GLN A 815 2.10 -7.97 -17.50
N SER A 816 1.50 -6.84 -17.08
CA SER A 816 2.21 -5.74 -16.45
C SER A 816 2.75 -6.09 -15.05
N ALA A 817 2.02 -6.91 -14.28
CA ALA A 817 2.46 -7.41 -12.98
C ALA A 817 3.64 -8.38 -13.13
N LEU A 818 3.59 -9.25 -14.16
CA LEU A 818 4.71 -10.13 -14.52
C LEU A 818 5.96 -9.30 -14.88
N ASP A 819 5.80 -8.24 -15.67
CA ASP A 819 6.89 -7.32 -16.05
C ASP A 819 7.52 -6.57 -14.88
N ALA A 820 6.69 -6.15 -13.92
CA ALA A 820 7.14 -5.41 -12.74
C ALA A 820 7.66 -6.31 -11.61
N GLY A 821 7.50 -7.64 -11.71
CA GLY A 821 7.91 -8.57 -10.65
C GLY A 821 7.08 -8.43 -9.37
N VAL A 822 5.81 -8.04 -9.49
CA VAL A 822 4.91 -7.77 -8.36
C VAL A 822 3.68 -8.69 -8.40
N PRO A 823 3.00 -8.93 -7.27
CA PRO A 823 1.74 -9.65 -7.28
C PRO A 823 0.70 -8.96 -8.19
N PRO A 824 -0.13 -9.74 -8.92
CA PRO A 824 -1.26 -9.19 -9.67
C PRO A 824 -2.19 -8.35 -8.78
N THR A 825 -2.82 -7.32 -9.36
CA THR A 825 -3.67 -6.37 -8.62
C THR A 825 -4.97 -7.03 -8.13
N LEU A 826 -5.43 -8.05 -8.85
CA LEU A 826 -6.71 -8.72 -8.62
C LEU A 826 -6.52 -10.22 -8.34
N SER A 827 -7.32 -10.72 -7.41
CA SER A 827 -7.57 -12.14 -7.19
C SER A 827 -8.73 -12.63 -8.06
N VAL A 828 -8.78 -13.94 -8.30
CA VAL A 828 -9.89 -14.61 -9.02
C VAL A 828 -11.23 -14.45 -8.29
N HIS A 829 -11.20 -14.10 -7.00
CA HIS A 829 -12.38 -13.90 -6.16
C HIS A 829 -12.89 -12.45 -6.14
N ASP A 830 -12.20 -11.51 -6.77
CA ASP A 830 -12.54 -10.08 -6.70
C ASP A 830 -13.56 -9.63 -7.77
N PHE A 831 -13.95 -10.53 -8.68
CA PHE A 831 -14.91 -10.25 -9.75
C PHE A 831 -15.81 -11.46 -10.05
N ASP A 832 -17.02 -11.20 -10.54
CA ASP A 832 -17.99 -12.23 -10.97
C ASP A 832 -18.38 -12.14 -12.46
N THR A 833 -17.77 -11.20 -13.20
CA THR A 833 -17.96 -11.00 -14.64
C THR A 833 -17.67 -12.28 -15.44
N GLU A 834 -18.63 -12.71 -16.25
CA GLU A 834 -18.52 -13.90 -17.09
C GLU A 834 -17.63 -13.65 -18.32
N PRO A 835 -17.07 -14.71 -18.94
CA PRO A 835 -16.38 -14.58 -20.22
C PRO A 835 -17.24 -13.91 -21.30
N PRO A 836 -16.62 -13.12 -22.22
CA PRO A 836 -17.32 -12.58 -23.39
C PRO A 836 -18.03 -13.67 -24.20
N SER A 837 -19.12 -13.33 -24.89
CA SER A 837 -19.94 -14.27 -25.67
C SER A 837 -19.22 -14.73 -26.95
N ASN A 838 -19.48 -15.94 -27.46
CA ASN A 838 -18.72 -16.49 -28.61
C ASN A 838 -19.37 -16.03 -29.92
N ILE A 839 -19.14 -14.77 -30.27
CA ILE A 839 -19.79 -14.11 -31.41
C ILE A 839 -18.80 -13.31 -32.25
N ASN A 840 -19.13 -13.13 -33.52
CA ASN A 840 -18.45 -12.16 -34.38
C ASN A 840 -19.01 -10.76 -34.12
N ASP A 841 -18.23 -9.73 -34.39
CA ASP A 841 -18.69 -8.34 -34.16
C ASP A 841 -19.84 -7.94 -35.06
N LYS A 842 -19.92 -8.49 -36.26
CA LYS A 842 -21.01 -8.20 -37.19
C LYS A 842 -22.35 -8.79 -36.76
N ASP A 843 -22.35 -9.70 -35.80
CA ASP A 843 -23.53 -10.42 -35.33
C ASP A 843 -24.24 -9.67 -34.17
N ILE A 844 -23.72 -8.52 -33.72
CA ILE A 844 -24.25 -7.73 -32.59
C ILE A 844 -24.29 -6.23 -32.92
N ASP A 845 -25.41 -5.58 -32.61
CA ASP A 845 -25.62 -4.15 -32.79
C ASP A 845 -26.52 -3.55 -31.68
N GLU A 846 -26.84 -2.26 -31.78
CA GLU A 846 -27.71 -1.57 -30.80
C GLU A 846 -29.17 -2.06 -30.81
N GLN A 847 -29.62 -2.71 -31.89
CA GLN A 847 -30.99 -3.19 -32.07
C GLN A 847 -31.14 -4.67 -31.69
N THR A 848 -30.06 -5.32 -31.28
CA THR A 848 -30.04 -6.75 -30.95
C THR A 848 -30.81 -6.99 -29.65
N GLU A 849 -31.94 -7.69 -29.74
CA GLU A 849 -32.80 -8.03 -28.58
C GLU A 849 -32.41 -9.37 -27.91
N ALA A 850 -31.72 -10.26 -28.62
CA ALA A 850 -31.26 -11.55 -28.10
C ALA A 850 -29.92 -11.97 -28.73
N LEU A 851 -28.98 -12.41 -27.90
CA LEU A 851 -27.67 -12.91 -28.32
C LEU A 851 -27.77 -14.35 -28.85
N GLN A 852 -27.22 -14.61 -30.03
CA GLN A 852 -27.04 -15.95 -30.58
C GLN A 852 -25.56 -16.35 -30.52
N GLU A 853 -25.19 -17.15 -29.53
CA GLU A 853 -23.81 -17.63 -29.38
C GLU A 853 -23.47 -18.76 -30.34
N HIS A 854 -22.29 -18.70 -30.95
CA HIS A 854 -21.75 -19.80 -31.74
C HIS A 854 -21.23 -20.92 -30.82
N PRO A 855 -21.31 -22.20 -31.23
CA PRO A 855 -20.72 -23.30 -30.47
C PRO A 855 -19.25 -23.06 -30.14
N ALA A 856 -18.78 -23.51 -28.98
CA ALA A 856 -17.40 -23.32 -28.54
C ALA A 856 -16.33 -23.92 -29.49
N THR A 857 -16.74 -24.84 -30.38
CA THR A 857 -15.91 -25.44 -31.43
C THR A 857 -15.69 -24.53 -32.64
N THR A 858 -16.51 -23.49 -32.79
CA THR A 858 -16.43 -22.54 -33.91
C THR A 858 -15.64 -21.31 -33.47
N ALA A 859 -14.52 -21.05 -34.15
CA ALA A 859 -13.72 -19.86 -33.91
C ALA A 859 -14.41 -18.61 -34.49
N THR A 860 -14.59 -17.60 -33.63
CA THR A 860 -15.19 -16.29 -33.91
C THR A 860 -14.22 -15.17 -33.52
N ASP A 861 -14.55 -13.92 -33.84
CA ASP A 861 -13.73 -12.74 -33.48
C ASP A 861 -13.39 -12.66 -31.97
N SER A 862 -14.22 -13.26 -31.10
CA SER A 862 -14.03 -13.23 -29.63
C SER A 862 -13.40 -14.51 -29.06
N SER A 863 -13.15 -15.52 -29.90
CA SER A 863 -12.66 -16.84 -29.45
C SER A 863 -11.27 -16.82 -28.83
N LEU A 864 -10.33 -16.06 -29.40
CA LEU A 864 -8.95 -16.01 -28.90
C LEU A 864 -8.86 -15.32 -27.53
N GLN A 865 -9.55 -14.19 -27.35
CA GLN A 865 -9.63 -13.51 -26.05
C GLN A 865 -10.29 -14.40 -24.99
N ARG A 866 -11.41 -15.08 -25.34
CA ARG A 866 -12.07 -16.05 -24.44
C ARG A 866 -11.12 -17.17 -24.02
N PHE A 867 -10.33 -17.69 -24.96
CA PHE A 867 -9.36 -18.74 -24.69
C PHE A 867 -8.25 -18.28 -23.73
N LEU A 868 -7.70 -17.08 -23.95
CA LEU A 868 -6.70 -16.50 -23.03
C LEU A 868 -7.29 -16.29 -21.63
N LEU A 869 -8.54 -15.83 -21.53
CA LEU A 869 -9.25 -15.67 -20.26
C LEU A 869 -9.45 -17.02 -19.54
N GLN A 870 -9.76 -18.10 -20.25
CA GLN A 870 -9.84 -19.45 -19.66
C GLN A 870 -8.48 -19.89 -19.09
N ALA A 871 -7.39 -19.53 -19.76
CA ALA A 871 -6.02 -19.77 -19.29
C ALA A 871 -5.53 -18.74 -18.24
N LEU A 872 -6.37 -17.82 -17.76
CA LEU A 872 -5.96 -16.77 -16.81
C LEU A 872 -5.63 -17.35 -15.43
N ARG A 873 -6.44 -18.26 -14.91
CA ARG A 873 -6.28 -18.81 -13.54
C ARG A 873 -4.90 -19.44 -13.28
N PRO A 874 -4.38 -20.36 -14.12
CA PRO A 874 -3.04 -20.91 -13.89
C PRO A 874 -1.95 -19.84 -13.98
N ARG A 875 -2.12 -18.82 -14.83
CA ARG A 875 -1.17 -17.71 -14.95
C ARG A 875 -1.17 -16.80 -13.72
N LEU A 876 -2.34 -16.47 -13.17
CA LEU A 876 -2.47 -15.71 -11.92
C LEU A 876 -1.85 -16.46 -10.74
N GLU A 877 -2.01 -17.79 -10.70
CA GLU A 877 -1.38 -18.64 -9.70
C GLU A 877 0.15 -18.56 -9.77
N VAL A 878 0.71 -18.66 -10.98
CA VAL A 878 2.16 -18.50 -11.20
C VAL A 878 2.63 -17.14 -10.72
N ALA A 879 2.01 -16.05 -11.17
CA ALA A 879 2.41 -14.69 -10.79
C ALA A 879 2.31 -14.46 -9.27
N ARG A 880 1.26 -14.94 -8.61
CA ARG A 880 1.09 -14.81 -7.16
C ARG A 880 2.12 -15.58 -6.36
N ARG A 881 2.49 -16.79 -6.80
CA ARG A 881 3.48 -17.63 -6.10
C ARG A 881 4.90 -17.12 -6.29
N MET A 882 5.23 -16.63 -7.48
CA MET A 882 6.57 -16.11 -7.77
C MET A 882 6.82 -14.73 -7.16
N ASN A 883 5.80 -13.89 -7.08
CA ASN A 883 5.94 -12.51 -6.60
C ASN A 883 5.39 -12.29 -5.18
N GLY A 884 4.84 -13.34 -4.53
CA GLY A 884 4.30 -13.27 -3.18
C GLY A 884 5.35 -13.54 -2.08
N LEU A 885 5.08 -13.11 -0.85
CA LEU A 885 5.96 -13.26 0.33
C LEU A 885 6.02 -14.72 0.89
N VAL A 886 5.84 -15.73 0.05
CA VAL A 886 5.70 -17.13 0.50
C VAL A 886 7.08 -17.74 0.80
N PRO A 887 7.27 -18.42 1.95
CA PRO A 887 8.54 -19.05 2.31
C PRO A 887 8.90 -20.24 1.41
N ALA A 888 10.18 -20.64 1.47
CA ALA A 888 10.87 -21.63 0.64
C ALA A 888 10.02 -22.74 0.00
N VAL A 889 10.23 -22.98 -1.30
CA VAL A 889 9.52 -23.97 -2.12
C VAL A 889 9.65 -25.38 -1.53
N SER A 890 8.56 -25.92 -0.98
CA SER A 890 8.45 -27.31 -0.55
C SER A 890 8.27 -28.28 -1.73
N GLU A 891 8.55 -29.58 -1.53
CA GLU A 891 8.36 -30.61 -2.57
C GLU A 891 6.91 -30.70 -3.08
N THR A 892 5.93 -30.54 -2.18
CA THR A 892 4.50 -30.51 -2.54
C THR A 892 4.18 -29.30 -3.43
N SER A 893 4.76 -28.14 -3.14
CA SER A 893 4.63 -26.92 -3.96
C SER A 893 5.25 -27.11 -5.36
N TYR A 894 6.34 -27.87 -5.46
CA TYR A 894 6.99 -28.16 -6.74
C TYR A 894 6.13 -29.02 -7.68
N LYS A 895 5.46 -30.05 -7.14
CA LYS A 895 4.55 -30.87 -7.95
C LYS A 895 3.41 -30.03 -8.54
N GLU A 896 2.89 -29.08 -7.77
CA GLU A 896 1.87 -28.13 -8.25
C GLU A 896 2.43 -27.23 -9.38
N PHE A 897 3.67 -26.76 -9.28
CA PHE A 897 4.32 -26.03 -10.38
C PHE A 897 4.37 -26.85 -11.67
N CYS A 898 4.72 -28.14 -11.61
CA CYS A 898 4.69 -29.01 -12.78
C CYS A 898 3.29 -29.12 -13.40
N THR A 899 2.23 -29.16 -12.58
CA THR A 899 0.84 -29.19 -13.09
C THR A 899 0.44 -27.88 -13.77
N LEU A 900 0.83 -26.74 -13.20
CA LEU A 900 0.60 -25.41 -13.79
C LEU A 900 1.31 -25.29 -15.14
N THR A 901 2.57 -25.72 -15.22
CA THR A 901 3.36 -25.72 -16.46
C THR A 901 2.73 -26.59 -17.53
N THR A 902 2.27 -27.79 -17.19
CA THR A 902 1.60 -28.69 -18.14
C THR A 902 0.32 -28.04 -18.69
N THR A 903 -0.44 -27.37 -17.81
CA THR A 903 -1.66 -26.64 -18.19
C THR A 903 -1.34 -25.50 -19.16
N ILE A 904 -0.31 -24.68 -18.88
CA ILE A 904 0.08 -23.56 -19.75
C ILE A 904 0.64 -24.07 -21.09
N ILE A 905 1.44 -25.13 -21.10
CA ILE A 905 1.94 -25.76 -22.34
C ILE A 905 0.78 -26.27 -23.20
N SER A 906 -0.23 -26.89 -22.58
CA SER A 906 -1.42 -27.33 -23.30
C SER A 906 -2.16 -26.14 -23.94
N ALA A 907 -2.21 -25.01 -23.25
CA ALA A 907 -2.80 -23.78 -23.77
C ALA A 907 -1.97 -23.20 -24.94
N CYS A 908 -0.64 -23.18 -24.84
CA CYS A 908 0.23 -22.77 -25.96
C CYS A 908 0.00 -23.62 -27.23
N ARG A 909 -0.23 -24.93 -27.09
CA ARG A 909 -0.48 -25.83 -28.24
C ARG A 909 -1.88 -25.66 -28.83
N ALA A 910 -2.86 -25.29 -28.00
CA ALA A 910 -4.25 -25.14 -28.42
C ALA A 910 -4.60 -23.75 -28.96
N CYS A 911 -3.76 -22.72 -28.76
CA CYS A 911 -4.12 -21.35 -29.13
C CYS A 911 -4.47 -21.18 -30.62
N SER A 912 -3.82 -21.93 -31.52
CA SER A 912 -4.07 -21.87 -32.97
C SER A 912 -5.48 -22.31 -33.37
N SER A 913 -6.13 -23.22 -32.62
CA SER A 913 -7.49 -23.67 -32.95
C SER A 913 -8.57 -22.63 -32.63
N HIS A 914 -8.23 -21.58 -31.87
CA HIS A 914 -9.13 -20.50 -31.49
C HIS A 914 -8.96 -19.24 -32.35
N ILE A 915 -8.14 -19.32 -33.40
CA ILE A 915 -7.96 -18.25 -34.39
C ILE A 915 -8.99 -18.44 -35.52
N PRO A 916 -9.78 -17.41 -35.86
CA PRO A 916 -10.76 -17.49 -36.94
C PRO A 916 -10.13 -17.87 -38.28
N ARG A 917 -10.79 -18.78 -39.02
CA ARG A 917 -10.35 -19.16 -40.38
C ARG A 917 -10.49 -18.03 -41.41
N THR A 918 -11.23 -16.98 -41.06
CA THR A 918 -11.43 -15.78 -41.87
C THR A 918 -10.26 -14.80 -41.80
N SER A 919 -9.34 -14.96 -40.85
CA SER A 919 -8.13 -14.15 -40.74
C SER A 919 -7.18 -14.41 -41.92
N SER A 920 -6.48 -13.38 -42.39
CA SER A 920 -5.41 -13.57 -43.37
C SER A 920 -4.31 -14.47 -42.79
N LEU A 921 -3.53 -15.13 -43.65
CA LEU A 921 -2.42 -15.99 -43.19
C LEU A 921 -1.44 -15.23 -42.29
N ASP A 922 -1.15 -13.97 -42.62
CA ASP A 922 -0.27 -13.11 -41.83
C ASP A 922 -0.89 -12.73 -40.49
N ALA A 923 -2.18 -12.35 -40.45
CA ALA A 923 -2.88 -12.04 -39.21
C ALA A 923 -3.00 -13.27 -38.30
N ALA A 924 -3.34 -14.43 -38.84
CA ALA A 924 -3.43 -15.68 -38.09
C ALA A 924 -2.06 -16.08 -37.50
N SER A 925 -0.98 -15.92 -38.27
CA SER A 925 0.38 -16.11 -37.78
C SER A 925 0.70 -15.13 -36.66
N PHE A 926 0.42 -13.84 -36.83
CA PHE A 926 0.64 -12.82 -35.81
C PHE A 926 -0.12 -13.14 -34.51
N HIS A 927 -1.41 -13.47 -34.60
CA HIS A 927 -2.26 -13.80 -33.44
C HIS A 927 -1.74 -15.02 -32.70
N HIS A 928 -1.26 -16.05 -33.42
CA HIS A 928 -0.64 -17.23 -32.83
C HIS A 928 0.62 -16.85 -32.01
N HIS A 929 1.55 -16.10 -32.61
CA HIS A 929 2.79 -15.71 -31.93
C HIS A 929 2.53 -14.77 -30.74
N LEU A 930 1.56 -13.86 -30.86
CA LEU A 930 1.19 -12.99 -29.75
C LEU A 930 0.56 -13.78 -28.59
N ALA A 931 -0.41 -14.66 -28.87
CA ALA A 931 -1.02 -15.49 -27.84
C ALA A 931 0.00 -16.45 -27.20
N ASP A 932 0.88 -17.05 -28.00
CA ASP A 932 1.94 -17.92 -27.51
C ASP A 932 2.91 -17.14 -26.60
N LEU A 933 3.31 -15.93 -27.00
CA LEU A 933 4.14 -15.06 -26.16
C LEU A 933 3.46 -14.75 -24.82
N LEU A 934 2.18 -14.34 -24.84
CA LEU A 934 1.42 -14.00 -23.63
C LEU A 934 1.31 -15.18 -22.65
N LEU A 935 1.26 -16.42 -23.14
CA LEU A 935 1.18 -17.63 -22.32
C LEU A 935 2.56 -18.13 -21.87
N ARG A 936 3.50 -18.26 -22.80
CA ARG A 936 4.80 -18.94 -22.60
C ARG A 936 5.73 -18.19 -21.66
N ARG A 937 5.59 -16.86 -21.56
CA ARG A 937 6.35 -16.04 -20.61
C ARG A 937 6.19 -16.50 -19.15
N PHE A 938 5.02 -17.01 -18.78
CA PHE A 938 4.77 -17.51 -17.41
C PHE A 938 5.59 -18.77 -17.08
N ILE A 939 5.82 -19.64 -18.07
CA ILE A 939 6.65 -20.84 -17.89
C ILE A 939 8.09 -20.43 -17.57
N LEU A 940 8.61 -19.46 -18.32
CA LEU A 940 9.96 -18.95 -18.15
C LEU A 940 10.16 -18.30 -16.77
N HIS A 941 9.20 -17.47 -16.33
CA HIS A 941 9.27 -16.82 -15.00
C HIS A 941 9.17 -17.82 -13.86
N LEU A 942 8.36 -18.88 -14.01
CA LEU A 942 8.21 -19.93 -13.00
C LEU A 942 9.49 -20.76 -12.82
N HIS A 943 10.11 -21.16 -13.94
CA HIS A 943 11.18 -22.16 -13.91
C HIS A 943 12.60 -21.60 -13.88
N ARG A 944 12.84 -20.38 -14.38
CA ARG A 944 14.18 -19.75 -14.38
C ARG A 944 14.86 -19.76 -12.99
N PRO A 945 14.23 -19.27 -11.90
CA PRO A 945 14.88 -19.25 -10.58
C PRO A 945 15.09 -20.66 -9.98
N LEU A 946 14.37 -21.67 -10.48
CA LEU A 946 14.51 -23.07 -10.05
C LEU A 946 15.51 -23.85 -10.90
N ALA A 947 15.87 -23.36 -12.10
CA ALA A 947 16.76 -24.05 -13.03
C ALA A 947 18.17 -24.23 -12.46
N SER A 948 18.72 -23.20 -11.80
CA SER A 948 20.05 -23.23 -11.19
C SER A 948 20.16 -24.25 -10.04
N ARG A 949 19.04 -24.54 -9.35
CA ARG A 949 18.98 -25.54 -8.27
C ARG A 949 19.10 -26.98 -8.75
N ALA A 950 18.94 -27.23 -10.07
CA ALA A 950 19.12 -28.56 -10.64
C ALA A 950 20.55 -29.11 -10.46
N ARG A 951 21.54 -28.22 -10.26
CA ARG A 951 22.94 -28.60 -9.95
C ARG A 951 23.06 -29.33 -8.61
N SER A 952 22.31 -28.88 -7.61
CA SER A 952 22.36 -29.43 -6.25
C SER A 952 21.30 -30.49 -5.99
N ASN A 953 20.18 -30.46 -6.72
CA ASN A 953 19.06 -31.37 -6.50
C ASN A 953 18.44 -31.83 -7.84
N PRO A 954 18.49 -33.15 -8.16
CA PRO A 954 17.93 -33.71 -9.40
C PRO A 954 16.43 -33.45 -9.62
N LEU A 955 15.65 -33.19 -8.56
CA LEU A 955 14.21 -32.90 -8.68
C LEU A 955 13.92 -31.72 -9.61
N TYR A 956 14.81 -30.73 -9.67
CA TYR A 956 14.61 -29.52 -10.47
C TYR A 956 15.06 -29.65 -11.94
N TYR A 957 15.47 -30.84 -12.40
CA TYR A 957 15.86 -31.06 -13.80
C TYR A 957 14.73 -30.76 -14.78
N PHE A 958 13.48 -31.05 -14.39
CA PHE A 958 12.30 -30.64 -15.15
C PHE A 958 12.22 -29.12 -15.31
N SER A 959 12.52 -28.35 -14.26
CA SER A 959 12.56 -26.88 -14.35
C SER A 959 13.65 -26.37 -15.28
N ARG A 960 14.87 -26.95 -15.20
CA ARG A 960 15.98 -26.60 -16.09
C ARG A 960 15.57 -26.77 -17.55
N LYS A 961 14.99 -27.93 -17.89
CA LYS A 961 14.47 -28.21 -19.24
C LYS A 961 13.34 -27.26 -19.66
N MET A 962 12.32 -27.07 -18.83
CA MET A 962 11.17 -26.22 -19.18
C MET A 962 11.57 -24.75 -19.34
N SER A 963 12.52 -24.27 -18.54
CA SER A 963 13.09 -22.93 -18.67
C SER A 963 13.80 -22.76 -20.01
N LEU A 964 14.65 -23.72 -20.39
CA LEU A 964 15.36 -23.69 -21.67
C LEU A 964 14.38 -23.79 -22.86
N ASP A 965 13.47 -24.76 -22.85
CA ASP A 965 12.47 -24.95 -23.92
C ASP A 965 11.64 -23.68 -24.14
N ALA A 966 11.21 -23.02 -23.05
CA ALA A 966 10.48 -21.76 -23.11
C ALA A 966 11.35 -20.60 -23.63
N ALA A 967 12.60 -20.50 -23.17
CA ALA A 967 13.53 -19.44 -23.59
C ALA A 967 13.90 -19.57 -25.07
N MET A 968 14.21 -20.78 -25.53
CA MET A 968 14.49 -21.09 -26.92
C MET A 968 13.29 -20.72 -27.79
N ALA A 969 12.08 -21.15 -27.41
CA ALA A 969 10.84 -20.81 -28.13
C ALA A 969 10.56 -19.30 -28.23
N ILE A 970 10.93 -18.51 -27.22
CA ILE A 970 10.78 -17.05 -27.21
C ILE A 970 11.85 -16.35 -28.06
N LEU A 971 13.07 -16.91 -28.10
CA LEU A 971 14.22 -16.37 -28.84
C LEU A 971 14.34 -16.87 -30.27
N ILE A 972 13.53 -17.86 -30.69
CA ILE A 972 13.55 -18.41 -32.05
C ILE A 972 13.68 -17.25 -33.04
N PRO A 973 14.60 -17.35 -34.02
CA PRO A 973 14.83 -16.30 -35.00
C PRO A 973 13.50 -15.81 -35.54
N VAL A 974 13.38 -14.49 -35.50
CA VAL A 974 12.23 -13.68 -35.88
C VAL A 974 11.22 -14.45 -36.76
N PRO A 975 9.96 -14.62 -36.30
CA PRO A 975 9.00 -15.45 -37.01
C PRO A 975 8.83 -14.97 -38.45
N LYS A 976 8.38 -15.86 -39.34
CA LYS A 976 8.11 -15.55 -40.75
C LYS A 976 7.13 -14.37 -40.96
N ASN A 977 6.51 -13.86 -39.90
CA ASN A 977 5.66 -12.68 -39.91
C ASN A 977 6.47 -11.39 -39.56
N PRO A 978 6.67 -10.47 -40.51
CA PRO A 978 7.46 -9.25 -40.33
C PRO A 978 6.80 -8.21 -39.40
N GLU A 979 5.47 -8.21 -39.25
CA GLU A 979 4.77 -7.30 -38.35
C GLU A 979 5.03 -7.62 -36.88
N PHE A 980 4.93 -8.90 -36.52
CA PHE A 980 5.24 -9.37 -35.16
C PHE A 980 6.71 -9.17 -34.84
N ALA A 981 7.60 -9.46 -35.81
CA ALA A 981 9.03 -9.18 -35.73
C ALA A 981 9.33 -7.74 -35.31
N ARG A 982 8.68 -6.79 -35.99
CA ARG A 982 8.86 -5.37 -35.75
C ARG A 982 8.31 -4.98 -34.37
N LEU A 983 7.12 -5.47 -34.00
CA LEU A 983 6.53 -5.22 -32.68
C LEU A 983 7.48 -5.64 -31.55
N VAL A 984 8.07 -6.82 -31.64
CA VAL A 984 8.94 -7.34 -30.57
C VAL A 984 10.33 -6.69 -30.51
N LEU A 985 10.76 -6.03 -31.58
CA LEU A 985 11.98 -5.22 -31.63
C LEU A 985 11.74 -3.79 -31.16
N VAL A 986 10.61 -3.18 -31.50
CA VAL A 986 10.31 -1.79 -31.12
C VAL A 986 9.69 -1.70 -29.72
N GLY A 987 8.77 -2.59 -29.36
CA GLY A 987 7.96 -2.48 -28.14
C GLY A 987 8.74 -2.58 -26.82
N ALA A 988 8.20 -1.97 -25.77
CA ALA A 988 8.63 -2.06 -24.37
C ALA A 988 7.75 -3.05 -23.57
N GLY A 989 7.90 -3.06 -22.23
CA GLY A 989 7.13 -3.93 -21.33
C GLY A 989 7.29 -5.40 -21.70
N MET A 990 6.16 -6.09 -21.90
CA MET A 990 6.11 -7.51 -22.24
C MET A 990 6.97 -7.89 -23.44
N PHE A 991 7.08 -7.00 -24.43
CA PHE A 991 7.85 -7.23 -25.63
C PHE A 991 9.35 -7.15 -25.32
N LYS A 992 9.82 -6.16 -24.57
CA LYS A 992 11.24 -6.05 -24.19
C LYS A 992 11.66 -7.14 -23.19
N ASN A 993 10.85 -7.36 -22.16
CA ASN A 993 11.16 -8.26 -21.06
C ASN A 993 11.28 -9.73 -21.50
N ARG A 994 10.57 -10.13 -22.57
CA ARG A 994 10.74 -11.47 -23.17
C ARG A 994 12.21 -11.75 -23.53
N MET A 995 12.90 -10.76 -24.11
CA MET A 995 14.27 -10.92 -24.62
C MET A 995 15.24 -10.98 -23.45
N ILE A 996 15.06 -10.11 -22.46
CA ILE A 996 15.86 -10.08 -21.24
C ILE A 996 15.80 -11.46 -20.56
N HIS A 997 14.62 -11.93 -20.21
CA HIS A 997 14.50 -13.19 -19.45
C HIS A 997 14.92 -14.42 -20.26
N ALA A 998 14.62 -14.47 -21.56
CA ALA A 998 14.96 -15.62 -22.37
C ALA A 998 16.46 -15.68 -22.66
N SER A 999 17.10 -14.54 -22.96
CA SER A 999 18.56 -14.51 -23.20
C SER A 999 19.37 -14.86 -21.96
N LEU A 1000 18.90 -14.48 -20.77
CA LEU A 1000 19.50 -14.89 -19.50
C LEU A 1000 19.38 -16.39 -19.24
N ALA A 1001 18.22 -16.98 -19.52
CA ALA A 1001 18.02 -18.42 -19.33
C ALA A 1001 18.94 -19.23 -20.28
N VAL A 1002 19.08 -18.81 -21.53
CA VAL A 1002 20.01 -19.44 -22.49
C VAL A 1002 21.46 -19.23 -22.07
N ALA A 1003 21.85 -18.02 -21.67
CA ALA A 1003 23.21 -17.73 -21.21
C ALA A 1003 23.57 -18.56 -19.97
N SER A 1004 22.64 -18.69 -19.01
CA SER A 1004 22.87 -19.46 -17.78
C SER A 1004 23.01 -20.96 -18.07
N GLU A 1005 22.21 -21.51 -18.98
CA GLU A 1005 22.34 -22.91 -19.41
C GLU A 1005 23.67 -23.15 -20.13
N LEU A 1006 24.08 -22.22 -21.01
CA LEU A 1006 25.34 -22.32 -21.74
C LEU A 1006 26.55 -22.27 -20.80
N LEU A 1007 26.58 -21.36 -19.83
CA LEU A 1007 27.64 -21.31 -18.83
C LEU A 1007 27.66 -22.58 -17.95
N THR A 1008 26.49 -23.08 -17.55
CA THR A 1008 26.38 -24.32 -16.78
C THR A 1008 26.91 -25.53 -17.57
N ASP A 1009 26.60 -25.64 -18.87
CA ASP A 1009 27.14 -26.69 -19.75
C ASP A 1009 28.66 -26.63 -19.88
N VAL A 1010 29.24 -25.42 -19.89
CA VAL A 1010 30.70 -25.21 -19.93
C VAL A 1010 31.36 -25.62 -18.62
N GLU A 1011 30.78 -25.27 -17.48
CA GLU A 1011 31.24 -25.70 -16.16
C GLU A 1011 31.16 -27.24 -15.99
N GLU A 1012 30.03 -27.86 -16.35
CA GLU A 1012 29.80 -29.31 -16.21
C GLU A 1012 30.73 -30.16 -17.11
N GLN A 1013 31.21 -29.61 -18.24
CA GLN A 1013 32.07 -30.30 -19.19
C GLN A 1013 33.56 -29.94 -19.05
N SER A 1014 33.95 -29.13 -18.06
CA SER A 1014 35.36 -28.81 -17.80
C SER A 1014 36.11 -30.08 -17.35
N PRO A 1015 37.27 -30.40 -17.95
CA PRO A 1015 37.88 -31.73 -17.81
C PRO A 1015 38.43 -31.99 -16.41
N LEU A 1016 37.85 -32.96 -15.72
CA LEU A 1016 38.54 -33.66 -14.64
C LEU A 1016 39.64 -34.55 -15.28
N GLU A 1017 40.89 -34.10 -15.12
CA GLU A 1017 42.14 -34.87 -15.10
C GLU A 1017 42.78 -35.45 -16.39
N TYR A 1018 42.22 -35.33 -17.60
CA TYR A 1018 42.98 -35.73 -18.82
C TYR A 1018 42.80 -34.77 -20.01
N PRO A 1019 43.88 -34.17 -20.56
CA PRO A 1019 43.81 -33.32 -21.73
C PRO A 1019 43.74 -34.17 -23.00
N THR A 1020 42.53 -34.44 -23.50
CA THR A 1020 42.36 -34.88 -24.90
C THR A 1020 42.25 -33.67 -25.83
N PRO A 1021 43.06 -33.56 -26.89
CA PRO A 1021 42.99 -32.44 -27.81
C PRO A 1021 41.77 -32.54 -28.73
N SER A 1022 41.13 -31.39 -28.95
CA SER A 1022 40.07 -31.12 -29.94
C SER A 1022 38.85 -32.05 -29.90
N ARG A 1023 37.92 -31.79 -28.98
CA ARG A 1023 36.52 -32.22 -29.16
C ARG A 1023 35.72 -31.05 -29.72
N GLU A 1024 35.15 -31.21 -30.91
CA GLU A 1024 34.22 -30.22 -31.49
C GLU A 1024 33.12 -29.88 -30.47
N PRO A 1025 32.60 -28.63 -30.44
CA PRO A 1025 31.49 -28.26 -29.57
C PRO A 1025 30.33 -29.24 -29.74
N SER A 1026 29.78 -29.75 -28.64
CA SER A 1026 28.59 -30.61 -28.71
C SER A 1026 27.50 -29.90 -29.52
N ALA A 1027 26.69 -30.65 -30.28
CA ALA A 1027 25.58 -30.06 -31.04
C ALA A 1027 24.63 -29.23 -30.14
N TYR A 1028 24.54 -29.59 -28.86
CA TYR A 1028 23.83 -28.86 -27.82
C TYR A 1028 24.48 -27.50 -27.49
N ARG A 1029 25.80 -27.46 -27.25
CA ARG A 1029 26.53 -26.19 -27.03
C ARG A 1029 26.40 -25.26 -28.22
N LYS A 1030 26.54 -25.79 -29.44
CA LYS A 1030 26.35 -25.01 -30.67
C LYS A 1030 24.96 -24.38 -30.74
N MET A 1031 23.90 -25.15 -30.44
CA MET A 1031 22.52 -24.65 -30.42
C MET A 1031 22.35 -23.48 -29.43
N LEU A 1032 22.93 -23.58 -28.24
CA LEU A 1032 22.86 -22.53 -27.22
C LEU A 1032 23.66 -21.28 -27.64
N THR A 1033 24.85 -21.47 -28.21
CA THR A 1033 25.67 -20.38 -28.77
C THR A 1033 24.92 -19.65 -29.89
N ASP A 1034 24.32 -20.38 -30.83
CA ASP A 1034 23.53 -19.80 -31.94
C ASP A 1034 22.34 -18.99 -31.41
N ALA A 1035 21.64 -19.48 -30.38
CA ALA A 1035 20.53 -18.77 -29.75
C ALA A 1035 20.97 -17.50 -29.00
N LEU A 1036 22.14 -17.54 -28.33
CA LEU A 1036 22.71 -16.37 -27.66
C LEU A 1036 23.20 -15.32 -28.66
N GLN A 1037 23.76 -15.74 -29.79
CA GLN A 1037 24.12 -14.86 -30.91
C GLN A 1037 22.88 -14.20 -31.53
N GLU A 1038 21.78 -14.94 -31.67
CA GLU A 1038 20.50 -14.36 -32.12
C GLU A 1038 19.97 -13.34 -31.10
N ALA A 1039 20.07 -13.60 -29.79
CA ALA A 1039 19.73 -12.60 -28.77
C ALA A 1039 20.61 -11.34 -28.86
N LEU A 1040 21.91 -11.49 -29.11
CA LEU A 1040 22.83 -10.37 -29.34
C LEU A 1040 22.44 -9.55 -30.59
N ARG A 1041 22.08 -10.24 -31.68
CA ARG A 1041 21.59 -9.61 -32.92
C ARG A 1041 20.31 -8.82 -32.65
N GLN A 1042 19.32 -9.41 -31.99
CA GLN A 1042 18.08 -8.72 -31.67
C GLN A 1042 18.32 -7.52 -30.74
N SER A 1043 19.19 -7.65 -29.72
CA SER A 1043 19.54 -6.53 -28.84
C SER A 1043 20.20 -5.37 -29.59
N THR A 1044 21.01 -5.67 -30.61
CA THR A 1044 21.63 -4.69 -31.50
C THR A 1044 20.57 -3.95 -32.33
N GLU A 1045 19.64 -4.69 -32.94
CA GLU A 1045 18.54 -4.09 -33.69
C GLU A 1045 17.65 -3.21 -32.81
N ARG A 1046 17.41 -3.59 -31.54
CA ARG A 1046 16.69 -2.74 -30.59
C ARG A 1046 17.41 -1.43 -30.32
N ILE A 1047 18.74 -1.46 -30.14
CA ILE A 1047 19.55 -0.24 -29.95
C ILE A 1047 19.46 0.64 -31.19
N ARG A 1048 19.50 0.07 -32.40
CA ARG A 1048 19.28 0.82 -33.66
C ARG A 1048 17.90 1.48 -33.72
N LEU A 1049 16.86 0.77 -33.29
CA LEU A 1049 15.46 1.21 -33.40
C LEU A 1049 14.97 2.15 -32.29
N GLY A 1050 15.78 2.45 -31.27
CA GLY A 1050 15.41 3.44 -30.25
C GLY A 1050 15.79 3.10 -28.81
N GLU A 1051 16.21 1.87 -28.53
CA GLU A 1051 16.65 1.47 -27.19
C GLU A 1051 17.91 2.25 -26.80
N THR A 1052 17.94 2.73 -25.55
CA THR A 1052 19.08 3.49 -24.98
C THR A 1052 19.87 2.69 -23.96
N ASN A 1053 19.33 1.58 -23.47
CA ASN A 1053 20.01 0.72 -22.51
C ASN A 1053 20.91 -0.30 -23.22
N VAL A 1054 22.22 -0.12 -23.11
CA VAL A 1054 23.26 -0.95 -23.73
C VAL A 1054 23.72 -2.14 -22.86
N LYS A 1055 23.28 -2.20 -21.59
CA LYS A 1055 23.79 -3.15 -20.60
C LYS A 1055 23.50 -4.61 -20.98
N LEU A 1056 22.33 -4.90 -21.56
CA LEU A 1056 21.98 -6.26 -21.97
C LEU A 1056 22.96 -6.79 -23.02
N ARG A 1057 23.22 -6.02 -24.09
CA ARG A 1057 24.15 -6.41 -25.16
C ARG A 1057 25.56 -6.65 -24.64
N MET A 1058 26.06 -5.74 -23.79
CA MET A 1058 27.35 -5.87 -23.12
C MET A 1058 27.48 -7.20 -22.39
N LYS A 1059 26.49 -7.53 -21.56
CA LYS A 1059 26.54 -8.72 -20.71
C LYS A 1059 26.35 -10.02 -21.51
N LEU A 1060 25.54 -10.02 -22.58
CA LEU A 1060 25.46 -11.17 -23.50
C LEU A 1060 26.78 -11.41 -24.24
N SER A 1061 27.48 -10.33 -24.64
CA SER A 1061 28.81 -10.41 -25.27
C SER A 1061 29.86 -10.98 -24.30
N MET A 1062 29.81 -10.58 -23.03
CA MET A 1062 30.68 -11.14 -21.99
C MET A 1062 30.40 -12.63 -21.76
N ALA A 1063 29.13 -13.03 -21.65
CA ALA A 1063 28.75 -14.43 -21.48
C ALA A 1063 29.21 -15.30 -22.66
N LEU A 1064 29.09 -14.81 -23.90
CA LEU A 1064 29.62 -15.50 -25.08
C LEU A 1064 31.15 -15.65 -24.99
N ARG A 1065 31.86 -14.58 -24.62
CA ARG A 1065 33.32 -14.62 -24.48
C ARG A 1065 33.77 -15.60 -23.40
N GLN A 1066 33.08 -15.67 -22.27
CA GLN A 1066 33.37 -16.62 -21.19
C GLN A 1066 33.39 -18.07 -21.66
N THR A 1067 32.50 -18.42 -22.59
CA THR A 1067 32.40 -19.78 -23.15
C THR A 1067 33.55 -20.14 -24.09
N GLU A 1068 34.16 -19.14 -24.72
CA GLU A 1068 35.36 -19.30 -25.56
C GLU A 1068 36.63 -19.43 -24.71
N VAL A 1069 36.66 -18.78 -23.54
CA VAL A 1069 37.83 -18.69 -22.64
C VAL A 1069 37.98 -19.88 -21.70
N ALA A 1070 36.88 -20.57 -21.34
CA ALA A 1070 36.90 -21.77 -20.49
C ALA A 1070 37.74 -22.95 -21.03
N ALA A 1071 38.45 -22.77 -22.16
CA ALA A 1071 39.44 -23.66 -22.74
C ALA A 1071 40.91 -23.41 -22.27
N GLY A 1072 41.21 -22.47 -21.36
CA GLY A 1072 42.55 -22.35 -20.74
C GLY A 1072 42.80 -21.09 -19.87
N GLU A 1073 43.59 -21.27 -18.79
CA GLU A 1073 44.20 -20.30 -17.83
C GLU A 1073 43.35 -19.15 -17.24
N THR A 1074 43.25 -19.11 -15.90
CA THR A 1074 42.31 -18.30 -15.10
C THR A 1074 42.63 -16.80 -14.95
N SER A 1075 43.89 -16.38 -14.99
CA SER A 1075 44.28 -14.97 -14.81
C SER A 1075 44.03 -14.10 -16.05
N SER A 1076 44.19 -14.67 -17.26
CA SER A 1076 43.84 -14.01 -18.54
C SER A 1076 42.32 -13.85 -18.74
N SER A 1077 41.50 -14.65 -18.03
CA SER A 1077 40.05 -14.71 -18.25
C SER A 1077 39.32 -13.40 -17.91
N MET A 1078 39.63 -12.77 -16.77
CA MET A 1078 38.95 -11.52 -16.36
C MET A 1078 39.29 -10.35 -17.28
N GLN A 1079 40.53 -10.25 -17.75
CA GLN A 1079 40.93 -9.24 -18.73
C GLN A 1079 40.21 -9.45 -20.07
N GLN A 1080 40.06 -10.69 -20.54
CA GLN A 1080 39.34 -10.99 -21.77
C GLN A 1080 37.83 -10.69 -21.67
N LEU A 1081 37.21 -10.92 -20.51
CA LEU A 1081 35.81 -10.54 -20.26
C LEU A 1081 35.64 -9.01 -20.23
N ALA A 1082 36.54 -8.30 -19.55
CA ALA A 1082 36.55 -6.84 -19.54
C ALA A 1082 36.76 -6.26 -20.96
N GLN A 1083 37.64 -6.87 -21.75
CA GLN A 1083 37.88 -6.51 -23.13
C GLN A 1083 36.61 -6.71 -24.01
N ALA A 1084 35.91 -7.84 -23.88
CA ALA A 1084 34.66 -8.07 -24.58
C ALA A 1084 33.54 -7.09 -24.16
N ALA A 1085 33.50 -6.71 -22.88
CA ALA A 1085 32.58 -5.69 -22.40
C ALA A 1085 32.85 -4.32 -23.06
N LYS A 1086 34.13 -3.92 -23.11
CA LYS A 1086 34.59 -2.70 -23.76
C LYS A 1086 34.24 -2.68 -25.25
N GLU A 1087 34.60 -3.70 -26.02
CA GLU A 1087 34.30 -3.79 -27.46
C GLU A 1087 32.79 -3.72 -27.73
N SER A 1088 32.00 -4.39 -26.89
CA SER A 1088 30.55 -4.31 -27.00
C SER A 1088 30.02 -2.89 -26.75
N LEU A 1089 30.57 -2.18 -25.76
CA LEU A 1089 30.18 -0.81 -25.45
C LEU A 1089 30.63 0.18 -26.53
N GLU A 1090 31.83 0.04 -27.08
CA GLU A 1090 32.31 0.85 -28.21
C GLU A 1090 31.39 0.72 -29.43
N PHE A 1091 31.01 -0.52 -29.77
CA PHE A 1091 30.06 -0.77 -30.85
C PHE A 1091 28.69 -0.16 -30.57
N SER A 1092 28.20 -0.26 -29.34
CA SER A 1092 26.90 0.28 -28.94
C SER A 1092 26.91 1.81 -28.89
N TYR A 1093 28.02 2.40 -28.45
CA TYR A 1093 28.27 3.83 -28.46
C TYR A 1093 28.26 4.39 -29.88
N ALA A 1094 28.93 3.73 -30.83
CA ALA A 1094 28.92 4.14 -32.24
C ALA A 1094 27.51 4.20 -32.83
N ILE A 1095 26.67 3.19 -32.55
CA ILE A 1095 25.26 3.18 -32.99
C ILE A 1095 24.46 4.33 -32.35
N ILE A 1096 24.63 4.55 -31.05
CA ILE A 1096 23.93 5.63 -30.35
C ILE A 1096 24.41 7.01 -30.84
N GLN A 1097 25.70 7.15 -31.15
CA GLN A 1097 26.31 8.36 -31.67
C GLN A 1097 25.77 8.70 -33.06
N GLU A 1098 25.70 7.72 -33.97
CA GLU A 1098 25.09 7.87 -35.31
C GLU A 1098 23.62 8.32 -35.21
N ARG A 1099 22.88 7.80 -34.23
CA ARG A 1099 21.50 8.24 -34.00
C ARG A 1099 21.43 9.64 -33.38
N ALA A 1100 22.30 9.95 -32.44
CA ALA A 1100 22.38 11.26 -31.80
C ALA A 1100 22.68 12.37 -32.83
N THR A 1101 23.61 12.13 -33.77
CA THR A 1101 23.86 13.05 -34.89
C THR A 1101 22.65 13.19 -35.80
N ALA A 1102 21.99 12.08 -36.18
CA ALA A 1102 20.79 12.10 -37.01
C ALA A 1102 19.62 12.87 -36.35
N GLU A 1103 19.55 12.86 -35.02
CA GLU A 1103 18.54 13.60 -34.24
C GLU A 1103 18.96 15.03 -33.86
N GLY A 1104 20.13 15.51 -34.32
CA GLY A 1104 20.61 16.88 -34.10
C GLY A 1104 21.06 17.17 -32.67
N VAL A 1105 21.48 16.15 -31.91
CA VAL A 1105 22.04 16.31 -30.56
C VAL A 1105 23.49 16.79 -30.70
N ASP A 1106 23.83 17.90 -30.04
CA ASP A 1106 25.16 18.50 -30.13
C ASP A 1106 26.21 17.62 -29.42
N ILE A 1107 27.18 17.11 -30.17
CA ILE A 1107 28.19 16.14 -29.69
C ILE A 1107 29.46 16.85 -29.18
N GLU A 1108 29.70 18.08 -29.62
CA GLU A 1108 30.96 18.80 -29.36
C GLU A 1108 31.04 19.44 -27.96
N ALA A 1109 29.92 19.62 -27.26
CA ALA A 1109 29.89 20.17 -25.90
C ALA A 1109 30.53 19.24 -24.85
N GLY A 1110 30.68 17.94 -25.15
CA GLY A 1110 31.27 16.96 -24.24
C GLY A 1110 32.81 16.98 -24.17
N GLY A 1111 33.48 17.77 -25.00
CA GLY A 1111 34.95 17.83 -25.06
C GLY A 1111 35.57 19.12 -24.51
N ARG A 1112 34.80 20.19 -24.33
CA ARG A 1112 35.29 21.52 -23.93
C ARG A 1112 34.22 22.34 -23.19
N SER A 1113 33.96 22.06 -21.93
CA SER A 1113 33.37 23.06 -21.04
C SER A 1113 33.65 22.71 -19.58
N GLY A 1114 34.12 23.71 -18.83
CA GLY A 1114 34.39 23.61 -17.41
C GLY A 1114 33.13 23.34 -16.61
N MET A 1115 33.35 22.71 -15.46
CA MET A 1115 32.39 22.49 -14.38
C MET A 1115 31.65 23.79 -14.04
N TYR A 1116 30.34 23.83 -14.31
CA TYR A 1116 29.40 24.66 -13.58
C TYR A 1116 28.09 23.86 -13.39
N GLU A 1117 27.87 23.54 -12.11
CA GLU A 1117 26.61 23.36 -11.35
C GLU A 1117 25.49 22.46 -11.93
N ASP A 1118 25.08 21.48 -11.12
CA ASP A 1118 24.00 20.47 -11.27
C ASP A 1118 24.25 19.24 -12.16
N VAL A 1119 25.43 18.62 -12.03
CA VAL A 1119 25.60 17.20 -12.36
C VAL A 1119 25.98 16.46 -11.07
N ASP A 1120 25.09 15.60 -10.58
CA ASP A 1120 25.44 14.56 -9.60
C ASP A 1120 26.59 13.73 -10.21
N LEU A 1121 27.81 14.03 -9.76
CA LEU A 1121 29.05 13.38 -10.17
C LEU A 1121 29.30 12.07 -9.42
N ASP A 1122 28.40 11.68 -8.51
CA ASP A 1122 28.58 10.55 -7.60
C ASP A 1122 27.94 9.22 -8.06
N ASP A 1123 27.34 9.17 -9.26
CA ASP A 1123 26.50 8.03 -9.68
C ASP A 1123 27.26 6.89 -10.40
N PHE A 1124 28.59 6.97 -10.50
CA PHE A 1124 29.42 5.84 -10.98
C PHE A 1124 30.74 5.78 -10.21
N ASP A 1125 30.79 4.89 -9.24
CA ASP A 1125 32.01 4.54 -8.52
C ASP A 1125 32.73 3.37 -9.24
N PRO A 1126 33.92 3.60 -9.84
CA PRO A 1126 34.72 2.56 -10.46
C PRO A 1126 35.14 1.45 -9.48
N GLU A 1127 35.22 1.76 -8.18
CA GLU A 1127 35.58 0.81 -7.13
C GLU A 1127 34.44 -0.17 -6.82
N HIS A 1128 33.18 0.23 -7.07
CA HIS A 1128 31.99 -0.63 -6.92
C HIS A 1128 31.65 -1.46 -8.17
N PHE A 1129 32.31 -1.24 -9.31
CA PHE A 1129 32.17 -2.10 -10.50
C PHE A 1129 32.96 -3.41 -10.31
N SER A 1130 32.33 -4.38 -9.64
CA SER A 1130 32.87 -5.73 -9.48
C SER A 1130 32.69 -6.56 -10.76
N LEU A 1131 33.80 -6.88 -11.41
CA LEU A 1131 33.90 -8.05 -12.29
C LEU A 1131 34.20 -9.23 -11.37
N ASP A 1132 33.16 -9.86 -10.84
CA ASP A 1132 33.32 -11.01 -9.94
C ASP A 1132 33.85 -12.21 -10.75
N PRO A 1133 34.88 -12.95 -10.29
CA PRO A 1133 35.30 -14.21 -10.92
C PRO A 1133 34.16 -15.24 -11.00
N ASN A 1134 33.13 -15.10 -10.17
CA ASN A 1134 31.87 -15.86 -10.21
C ASN A 1134 30.71 -15.00 -10.75
N PHE A 1135 30.92 -14.28 -11.86
CA PHE A 1135 29.89 -13.45 -12.51
C PHE A 1135 28.53 -14.16 -12.55
N SER A 1136 27.62 -13.77 -11.64
CA SER A 1136 26.28 -14.35 -11.57
C SER A 1136 25.36 -13.60 -12.52
N LEU A 1137 24.79 -14.31 -13.48
CA LEU A 1137 23.73 -13.80 -14.36
C LEU A 1137 22.46 -13.36 -13.60
N ASP A 1138 22.40 -13.57 -12.28
CA ASP A 1138 21.31 -13.13 -11.41
C ASP A 1138 21.47 -11.70 -10.87
N ASP A 1139 22.69 -11.14 -10.80
CA ASP A 1139 22.95 -9.72 -10.47
C ASP A 1139 22.51 -8.74 -11.58
N LEU A 1140 21.88 -9.31 -12.60
CA LEU A 1140 21.69 -8.72 -13.89
C LEU A 1140 20.35 -8.00 -13.98
N PHE A 1141 19.33 -8.44 -13.23
CA PHE A 1141 17.98 -7.84 -13.24
C PHE A 1141 17.17 -8.14 -11.97
N PHE A 1142 17.38 -7.32 -10.93
CA PHE A 1142 16.27 -6.74 -10.16
C PHE A 1142 16.19 -5.26 -10.53
N LEU A 1143 14.95 -4.74 -10.59
CA LEU A 1143 14.46 -3.38 -10.91
C LEU A 1143 15.45 -2.18 -10.79
N PRO A 1144 15.24 -1.09 -11.57
CA PRO A 1144 16.21 0.00 -11.78
C PRO A 1144 16.77 0.56 -10.48
N THR A 1145 18.10 0.64 -10.41
CA THR A 1145 18.87 1.37 -9.39
C THR A 1145 18.67 2.89 -9.44
N ASP A 1146 17.94 3.40 -10.42
CA ASP A 1146 17.83 4.86 -10.67
C ASP A 1146 16.49 5.45 -10.19
N LEU A 1147 15.77 4.74 -9.30
CA LEU A 1147 14.82 5.36 -8.39
C LEU A 1147 15.52 5.43 -7.03
N ASP A 1148 16.18 6.56 -6.79
CA ASP A 1148 16.57 6.98 -5.45
C ASP A 1148 15.29 7.20 -4.63
N VAL A 1149 14.82 6.10 -4.04
CA VAL A 1149 13.82 6.08 -2.98
C VAL A 1149 14.47 5.30 -1.85
N ASN A 1150 15.25 6.03 -1.06
CA ASN A 1150 15.65 5.62 0.28
C ASN A 1150 14.44 5.04 1.04
N GLY A 1151 14.40 3.70 1.16
CA GLY A 1151 13.54 2.99 2.10
C GLY A 1151 12.52 2.02 1.53
N VAL A 1152 12.93 0.95 0.82
CA VAL A 1152 12.27 -0.37 0.92
C VAL A 1152 13.33 -1.47 0.80
N ALA A 1153 13.31 -2.39 1.77
CA ALA A 1153 14.31 -3.43 1.99
C ALA A 1153 14.50 -4.39 0.80
N ARG A 1154 15.77 -4.61 0.42
CA ARG A 1154 16.24 -5.93 -0.02
C ARG A 1154 16.12 -6.87 1.18
N LEU A 1155 15.27 -7.89 1.11
CA LEU A 1155 15.40 -9.03 2.00
C LEU A 1155 16.49 -9.97 1.45
N PRO A 1156 17.36 -10.50 2.31
CA PRO A 1156 18.44 -11.41 1.91
C PRO A 1156 17.85 -12.74 1.43
N GLN A 1157 18.54 -13.35 0.47
CA GLN A 1157 18.38 -14.77 0.19
C GLN A 1157 18.73 -15.56 1.46
N MET A 1158 17.73 -16.25 2.01
CA MET A 1158 17.88 -17.47 2.81
C MET A 1158 16.92 -18.52 2.27
#